data_AF-A0A0M9E1C8-F1
#
_entry.id   AF-A0A0M9E1C8-F1
#
_cell.length_a   1.000
_cell.length_b   1.000
_cell.length_c   1.000
_cell.angle_alpha   90.00
_cell.angle_beta   90.00
_cell.angle_gamma   90.00
#
_symmetry.space_group_name_H-M   'P 1'
#
loop_
_entity.id
_entity.type
_entity.pdbx_description
1 polymer ?
#
loop_
_entity_poly.entity_id
_entity_poly.type
_entity_poly.pdbx_seq_one_letter_code
_entity_poly.pdbx_strand_id
1 'polypeptide(L)'
;MHTGKQILFIITLMFIYSCGDSISSEDRAKRAALSKKDIYIGVVDSSINSSLFVEGVNMAIDEINKQGGIIGKKIHPIFYDDKRNLKIGHDIAKKLSSNPDIVAVVGHRYSSIAIPVSIIYENNGILFISTGASNPNFTQYGGMFTFRNMVSGIDIGKEIARFAHQKEYKKIVAIYQRESSNQRLSDIFCEEADKLGIDIVAVRSYFTWQNDYKDIIAELAKNYEFDAVFLGGLLPFAGELIKQARAMFKKVAFIGSHNLDSLELFSVAGKSAEHIIVPTIFNPDLPIKSTRDFVKKFQIMFGLVPDTWAALGYDAIQLLAHAIDKNGSTVPIVMSSTLRFLENWNGVTGSYSFDQKGDITRKKIFFKELINGKFQFLNYAMEEKINPFYVMEETTLRLPIAGNINIIDPGYSNDTFSIELIEQMFIGLTDFNPKTYEATPELAKSWNVSDDGKTYIFKLRQDAKWTNGKPVTAHDIVWAIHRHIKPNSKCPSVSMLYVIKNASKINNGKIKDISKIGVRALDDFTIEFELENSASYFPGMAGLPIYRPLPSETIEKYKKAWTEPENIQTNGSYNLVYWDKSLLMILKKNPNYYDEKKVAIPEIRYNTIHNSAVGLVMFENNELDIIGGNFLQIPFKQLNEIQVNPKLSDQYSKKPMFSTYAYGFNTKLPPMDNPLVRKAICAAVDRQFLIELVTKSDATPATTYTPPPILGSVDPKDGIGIGFNPLKAKQWLAKAGYPDGKNFPTIDLLYNSSNFHSNIAKAVQASLAYYLNIKIRLCEEKWENYIKYMFNPEAASHHIFKFGWSVDYPDANNVLNELFNSNNPINITCWKNTEFDNLMTKALEIIDTQKRKIFYKRAEKILCEEQAVIFPLFFESAYYLVNSRIKDWYHMAIGGQHIRNWQIENKY
;
A
#
# COMPACT_ATOMS: atom_id res chain seq x y z
N MET A 1 73.12 6.38 8.86
CA MET A 1 72.71 6.77 10.22
C MET A 1 72.89 8.28 10.36
N HIS A 2 71.87 8.96 10.90
CA HIS A 2 71.81 10.36 11.42
C HIS A 2 72.05 11.54 10.45
N THR A 3 71.00 12.24 9.97
CA THR A 3 70.17 13.35 10.54
C THR A 3 70.77 14.76 10.41
N GLY A 4 70.04 15.70 9.78
CA GLY A 4 70.25 17.16 9.98
C GLY A 4 69.76 18.14 8.89
N LYS A 5 68.51 18.60 9.01
CA LYS A 5 67.80 19.85 8.55
C LYS A 5 68.41 20.93 7.61
N GLN A 6 67.52 21.38 6.69
CA GLN A 6 67.08 22.76 6.32
C GLN A 6 67.93 23.71 5.41
N ILE A 7 67.23 24.29 4.41
CA ILE A 7 67.14 25.72 3.93
C ILE A 7 66.57 25.66 2.49
N LEU A 8 65.27 25.86 2.21
CA LEU A 8 64.51 27.11 1.97
C LEU A 8 65.15 28.12 0.99
N PHE A 9 64.65 28.19 -0.24
CA PHE A 9 64.73 29.41 -1.06
C PHE A 9 63.40 29.66 -1.79
N ILE A 10 62.78 30.78 -1.45
CA ILE A 10 61.58 31.36 -2.04
C ILE A 10 62.03 32.20 -3.24
N ILE A 11 61.43 31.99 -4.41
CA ILE A 11 61.43 32.99 -5.49
C ILE A 11 59.98 33.34 -5.82
N THR A 12 59.62 34.54 -5.38
CA THR A 12 58.43 35.29 -5.72
C THR A 12 58.47 35.66 -7.21
N LEU A 13 57.44 35.28 -7.96
CA LEU A 13 57.18 35.84 -9.29
C LEU A 13 55.78 36.45 -9.27
N MET A 14 55.76 37.77 -9.10
CA MET A 14 54.62 38.64 -9.33
C MET A 14 54.18 38.53 -10.79
N PHE A 15 52.93 38.13 -11.02
CA PHE A 15 52.21 38.46 -12.24
C PHE A 15 51.25 39.61 -11.92
N ILE A 16 51.48 40.76 -12.55
CA ILE A 16 50.53 41.86 -12.63
C ILE A 16 49.89 41.82 -14.02
N TYR A 17 48.57 42.09 -14.02
CA TYR A 17 47.66 42.44 -15.12
C TYR A 17 47.00 41.32 -15.94
N SER A 18 45.75 41.05 -15.57
CA SER A 18 44.61 41.52 -16.36
C SER A 18 43.42 41.81 -15.42
N CYS A 19 43.28 43.08 -15.01
CA CYS A 19 42.02 43.61 -14.47
C CYS A 19 40.96 43.54 -15.57
N GLY A 20 40.13 42.50 -15.54
CA GLY A 20 38.79 42.53 -16.09
C GLY A 20 37.85 42.28 -14.93
N ASP A 21 36.98 43.25 -14.64
CA ASP A 21 35.99 43.31 -13.55
C ASP A 21 35.41 41.93 -13.15
N SER A 22 36.10 41.23 -12.25
CA SER A 22 35.61 39.99 -11.64
C SER A 22 34.95 40.36 -10.31
N ILE A 23 33.64 40.21 -10.24
CA ILE A 23 32.87 40.47 -9.02
C ILE A 23 33.11 39.30 -8.06
N SER A 24 33.60 39.60 -6.86
CA SER A 24 33.82 38.55 -5.85
C SER A 24 32.49 37.92 -5.41
N SER A 25 32.55 36.66 -4.97
CA SER A 25 31.38 35.95 -4.41
C SER A 25 30.74 36.73 -3.24
N GLU A 26 31.56 37.37 -2.40
CA GLU A 26 31.11 38.19 -1.28
C GLU A 26 30.38 39.46 -1.75
N ASP A 27 30.92 40.16 -2.75
CA ASP A 27 30.30 41.36 -3.31
C ASP A 27 28.96 41.04 -3.97
N ARG A 28 28.88 39.91 -4.69
CA ARG A 28 27.63 39.43 -5.27
C ARG A 28 26.61 39.09 -4.20
N ALA A 29 27.02 38.40 -3.13
CA ALA A 29 26.13 38.06 -2.01
C ALA A 29 25.59 39.33 -1.32
N LYS A 30 26.45 40.31 -1.02
CA LYS A 30 26.05 41.61 -0.45
C LYS A 30 25.06 42.33 -1.34
N ARG A 31 25.34 42.39 -2.65
CA ARG A 31 24.45 43.03 -3.61
C ARG A 31 23.10 42.33 -3.70
N ALA A 32 23.10 40.99 -3.79
CA ALA A 32 21.87 40.20 -3.85
C ALA A 32 21.00 40.40 -2.59
N ALA A 33 21.61 40.49 -1.40
CA ALA A 33 20.91 40.73 -0.14
C ALA A 33 20.25 42.12 -0.06
N LEU A 34 20.88 43.15 -0.64
CA LEU A 34 20.41 44.54 -0.61
C LEU A 34 19.54 44.94 -1.81
N SER A 35 19.56 44.15 -2.88
CA SER A 35 18.89 44.49 -4.14
C SER A 35 17.37 44.51 -3.97
N LYS A 36 16.74 45.61 -4.38
CA LYS A 36 15.28 45.73 -4.56
C LYS A 36 14.83 45.42 -5.99
N LYS A 37 15.76 45.12 -6.90
CA LYS A 37 15.45 44.79 -8.29
C LYS A 37 14.78 43.42 -8.38
N ASP A 38 14.13 43.19 -9.52
CA ASP A 38 13.72 41.87 -9.98
C ASP A 38 14.93 40.91 -10.12
N ILE A 39 14.65 39.61 -10.22
CA ILE A 39 15.62 38.52 -10.22
C ILE A 39 16.14 38.30 -11.65
N TYR A 40 17.44 38.43 -11.88
CA TYR A 40 18.05 38.16 -13.19
C TYR A 40 18.82 36.84 -13.19
N ILE A 41 18.57 36.02 -14.20
CA ILE A 41 19.23 34.72 -14.37
C ILE A 41 19.80 34.56 -15.78
N GLY A 42 20.92 33.87 -15.92
CA GLY A 42 21.39 33.41 -17.22
C GLY A 42 20.70 32.12 -17.62
N VAL A 43 20.25 32.02 -18.87
CA VAL A 43 19.75 30.76 -19.44
C VAL A 43 20.58 30.45 -20.67
N VAL A 44 21.31 29.35 -20.65
CA VAL A 44 22.25 29.00 -21.73
C VAL A 44 21.88 27.67 -22.35
N ASP A 45 21.36 27.71 -23.58
CA ASP A 45 21.14 26.53 -24.41
C ASP A 45 22.36 26.24 -25.30
N SER A 46 22.29 25.15 -26.06
CA SER A 46 23.31 24.65 -26.98
C SER A 46 22.65 24.19 -28.29
N SER A 47 22.19 25.11 -29.12
CA SER A 47 21.13 24.88 -30.14
C SER A 47 21.60 24.22 -31.45
N ILE A 48 22.45 23.19 -31.41
CA ILE A 48 22.79 22.42 -32.63
C ILE A 48 21.67 21.45 -33.02
N ASN A 49 20.95 20.88 -32.05
CA ASN A 49 19.84 19.96 -32.27
C ASN A 49 18.55 20.59 -31.72
N SER A 50 17.42 20.36 -32.39
CA SER A 50 16.11 20.83 -31.91
C SER A 50 15.80 20.21 -30.55
N SER A 51 15.56 21.05 -29.54
CA SER A 51 15.10 20.63 -28.22
C SER A 51 14.13 21.66 -27.66
N LEU A 52 13.26 21.25 -26.74
CA LEU A 52 12.25 22.13 -26.15
C LEU A 52 12.68 22.77 -24.81
N PHE A 53 14.00 22.86 -24.57
CA PHE A 53 14.58 23.38 -23.33
C PHE A 53 14.14 24.81 -23.02
N VAL A 54 14.26 25.71 -24.00
CA VAL A 54 13.95 27.13 -23.85
C VAL A 54 12.46 27.33 -23.59
N GLU A 55 11.60 26.57 -24.25
CA GLU A 55 10.15 26.55 -24.05
C GLU A 55 9.80 26.12 -22.63
N GLY A 56 10.46 25.08 -22.10
CA GLY A 56 10.28 24.63 -20.72
C GLY A 56 10.67 25.69 -19.69
N VAL A 57 11.81 26.37 -19.91
CA VAL A 57 12.27 27.49 -19.07
C VAL A 57 11.28 28.66 -19.12
N ASN A 58 10.88 29.07 -20.32
CA ASN A 58 9.93 30.17 -20.52
C ASN A 58 8.60 29.89 -19.83
N MET A 59 8.06 28.68 -19.95
CA MET A 59 6.82 28.30 -19.30
C MET A 59 6.91 28.40 -17.77
N ALA A 60 7.99 27.91 -17.16
CA ALA A 60 8.18 28.03 -15.71
C ALA A 60 8.26 29.50 -15.26
N ILE A 61 9.04 30.32 -15.97
CA ILE A 61 9.17 31.75 -15.68
C ILE A 61 7.83 32.48 -15.84
N ASP A 62 7.10 32.19 -16.90
CA ASP A 62 5.78 32.78 -17.16
C ASP A 62 4.77 32.43 -16.08
N GLU A 63 4.75 31.17 -15.61
CA GLU A 63 3.88 30.75 -14.51
C GLU A 63 4.21 31.50 -13.21
N ILE A 64 5.50 31.57 -12.86
CA ILE A 64 5.97 32.28 -11.65
C ILE A 64 5.64 33.78 -11.74
N ASN A 65 5.95 34.41 -12.86
CA ASN A 65 5.75 35.85 -13.03
C ASN A 65 4.27 36.24 -13.07
N LYS A 66 3.39 35.39 -13.63
CA LYS A 66 1.92 35.59 -13.60
C LYS A 66 1.36 35.49 -12.18
N GLN A 67 2.01 34.74 -11.29
CA GLN A 67 1.64 34.63 -9.88
C GLN A 67 2.22 35.75 -9.00
N GLY A 68 2.82 36.78 -9.59
CA GLY A 68 3.40 37.93 -8.87
C GLY A 68 4.90 37.84 -8.62
N GLY A 69 5.58 36.82 -9.16
CA GLY A 69 7.01 36.58 -8.96
C GLY A 69 7.32 35.82 -7.67
N ILE A 70 8.61 35.67 -7.34
CA ILE A 70 9.08 35.05 -6.09
C ILE A 70 9.45 36.18 -5.14
N ILE A 71 9.04 36.12 -3.87
CA ILE A 71 9.28 37.18 -2.88
C ILE A 71 8.87 38.59 -3.39
N GLY A 72 7.83 38.65 -4.24
CA GLY A 72 7.35 39.89 -4.87
C GLY A 72 8.22 40.43 -6.02
N LYS A 73 9.18 39.64 -6.51
CA LYS A 73 10.12 40.01 -7.58
C LYS A 73 9.93 39.10 -8.80
N LYS A 74 9.86 39.68 -9.99
CA LYS A 74 9.77 38.90 -11.23
C LYS A 74 11.12 38.28 -11.60
N ILE A 75 11.11 37.18 -12.34
CA ILE A 75 12.31 36.58 -12.94
C ILE A 75 12.46 37.12 -14.37
N HIS A 76 13.65 37.62 -14.69
CA HIS A 76 14.06 38.06 -16.03
C HIS A 76 15.21 37.17 -16.54
N PRO A 77 14.95 36.29 -17.53
CA PRO A 77 15.98 35.48 -18.13
C PRO A 77 16.83 36.29 -19.13
N ILE A 78 18.14 36.04 -19.15
CA ILE A 78 19.05 36.45 -20.22
C ILE A 78 19.47 35.22 -20.99
N PHE A 79 18.93 35.06 -22.20
CA PHE A 79 19.18 33.90 -23.05
C PHE A 79 20.50 34.02 -23.81
N TYR A 80 21.24 32.92 -23.82
CA TYR A 80 22.41 32.70 -24.66
C TYR A 80 22.37 31.30 -25.27
N ASP A 81 23.13 31.14 -26.35
CA ASP A 81 23.37 29.87 -27.01
C ASP A 81 24.87 29.67 -27.16
N ASP A 82 25.40 28.63 -26.53
CA ASP A 82 26.83 28.30 -26.59
C ASP A 82 27.23 27.57 -27.88
N LYS A 83 26.26 27.20 -28.74
CA LYS A 83 26.47 26.51 -30.02
C LYS A 83 27.34 25.28 -29.91
N ARG A 84 27.29 24.58 -28.77
CA ARG A 84 28.15 23.45 -28.43
C ARG A 84 29.65 23.77 -28.63
N ASN A 85 30.04 25.03 -28.41
CA ASN A 85 31.40 25.50 -28.60
C ASN A 85 31.97 26.01 -27.26
N LEU A 86 33.06 25.40 -26.82
CA LEU A 86 33.70 25.74 -25.55
C LEU A 86 34.12 27.21 -25.45
N LYS A 87 34.66 27.79 -26.54
CA LYS A 87 35.09 29.20 -26.53
C LYS A 87 33.91 30.13 -26.34
N ILE A 88 32.82 29.89 -27.09
CA ILE A 88 31.58 30.67 -26.96
C ILE A 88 30.99 30.52 -25.55
N GLY A 89 30.94 29.29 -25.02
CA GLY A 89 30.50 29.03 -23.65
C GLY A 89 31.32 29.78 -22.60
N HIS A 90 32.65 29.82 -22.75
CA HIS A 90 33.52 30.62 -21.89
C HIS A 90 33.24 32.12 -21.98
N ASP A 91 33.03 32.65 -23.18
CA ASP A 91 32.74 34.07 -23.38
C ASP A 91 31.38 34.45 -22.78
N ILE A 92 30.37 33.58 -22.91
CA ILE A 92 29.06 33.72 -22.24
C ILE A 92 29.22 33.72 -20.73
N ALA A 93 29.97 32.75 -20.18
CA ALA A 93 30.17 32.63 -18.74
C ALA A 93 30.87 33.86 -18.16
N LYS A 94 31.90 34.39 -18.83
CA LYS A 94 32.53 35.67 -18.46
C LYS A 94 31.53 36.82 -18.48
N LYS A 95 30.74 36.94 -19.54
CA LYS A 95 29.75 38.02 -19.69
C LYS A 95 28.67 37.98 -18.61
N LEU A 96 28.17 36.79 -18.26
CA LEU A 96 27.22 36.59 -17.17
C LEU A 96 27.86 36.89 -15.81
N SER A 97 29.10 36.46 -15.58
CA SER A 97 29.85 36.72 -14.36
C SER A 97 30.19 38.19 -14.13
N SER A 98 30.48 38.95 -15.19
CA SER A 98 30.71 40.41 -15.09
C SER A 98 29.44 41.21 -14.82
N ASN A 99 28.24 40.62 -14.93
CA ASN A 99 27.00 41.26 -14.53
C ASN A 99 26.71 40.97 -13.04
N PRO A 100 26.74 41.98 -12.15
CA PRO A 100 26.57 41.78 -10.71
C PRO A 100 25.12 41.44 -10.30
N ASP A 101 24.15 41.64 -11.18
CA ASP A 101 22.73 41.34 -10.91
C ASP A 101 22.35 39.88 -11.22
N ILE A 102 23.24 39.11 -11.88
CA ILE A 102 23.00 37.68 -12.17
C ILE A 102 23.30 36.84 -10.92
N VAL A 103 22.28 36.16 -10.41
CA VAL A 103 22.39 35.32 -9.20
C VAL A 103 22.46 33.84 -9.49
N ALA A 104 21.93 33.42 -10.64
CA ALA A 104 21.93 32.02 -11.06
C ALA A 104 22.05 31.87 -12.58
N VAL A 105 22.56 30.71 -13.01
CA VAL A 105 22.61 30.26 -14.39
C VAL A 105 22.00 28.87 -14.50
N VAL A 106 21.12 28.68 -15.48
CA VAL A 106 20.56 27.37 -15.85
C VAL A 106 21.04 27.00 -17.24
N GLY A 107 21.56 25.79 -17.40
CA GLY A 107 21.98 25.26 -18.69
C GLY A 107 23.46 24.93 -18.79
N HIS A 108 24.05 25.23 -19.95
CA HIS A 108 25.10 24.44 -20.59
C HIS A 108 24.80 22.94 -20.51
N ARG A 109 24.17 22.41 -21.57
CA ARG A 109 23.75 21.00 -21.60
C ARG A 109 24.91 20.03 -21.76
N TYR A 110 25.98 20.42 -22.45
CA TYR A 110 27.09 19.52 -22.76
C TYR A 110 28.19 19.59 -21.71
N SER A 111 28.60 18.43 -21.17
CA SER A 111 29.65 18.33 -20.14
C SER A 111 30.98 18.97 -20.55
N SER A 112 31.36 18.90 -21.83
CA SER A 112 32.58 19.51 -22.35
C SER A 112 32.61 21.04 -22.23
N ILE A 113 31.46 21.67 -22.03
CA ILE A 113 31.30 23.12 -21.83
C ILE A 113 30.95 23.41 -20.37
N ALA A 114 29.98 22.68 -19.80
CA ALA A 114 29.49 22.89 -18.44
C ALA A 114 30.59 22.75 -17.37
N ILE A 115 31.51 21.79 -17.51
CA ILE A 115 32.61 21.58 -16.56
C ILE A 115 33.56 22.79 -16.51
N PRO A 116 34.16 23.25 -17.62
CA PRO A 116 35.10 24.37 -17.57
C PRO A 116 34.44 25.72 -17.21
N VAL A 117 33.18 25.94 -17.58
CA VAL A 117 32.46 27.19 -17.22
C VAL A 117 31.94 27.18 -15.77
N SER A 118 31.71 26.01 -15.16
CA SER A 118 31.26 25.95 -13.76
C SER A 118 32.29 26.57 -12.81
N ILE A 119 33.59 26.45 -13.12
CA ILE A 119 34.67 27.09 -12.36
C ILE A 119 34.55 28.62 -12.41
N ILE A 120 34.14 29.18 -13.56
CA ILE A 120 33.93 30.63 -13.70
C ILE A 120 32.76 31.09 -12.84
N TYR A 121 31.63 30.36 -12.86
CA TYR A 121 30.47 30.68 -12.03
C TYR A 121 30.77 30.51 -10.54
N GLU A 122 31.47 29.44 -10.17
CA GLU A 122 31.91 29.15 -8.80
C GLU A 122 32.76 30.30 -8.23
N ASN A 123 33.79 30.72 -8.97
CA ASN A 123 34.68 31.81 -8.55
C ASN A 123 33.99 33.17 -8.42
N ASN A 124 32.87 33.36 -9.13
CA ASN A 124 32.09 34.59 -9.09
C ASN A 124 30.84 34.48 -8.19
N GLY A 125 30.65 33.35 -7.48
CA GLY A 125 29.51 33.16 -6.57
C GLY A 125 28.14 33.05 -7.25
N ILE A 126 28.07 32.51 -8.47
CA ILE A 126 26.81 32.33 -9.22
C ILE A 126 26.33 30.88 -9.07
N LEU A 127 25.08 30.69 -8.63
CA LEU A 127 24.47 29.36 -8.56
C LEU A 127 24.26 28.81 -9.97
N PHE A 128 24.80 27.63 -10.25
CA PHE A 128 24.75 27.02 -11.57
C PHE A 128 24.06 25.66 -11.53
N ILE A 129 22.95 25.51 -12.27
CA ILE A 129 22.25 24.23 -12.46
C ILE A 129 22.44 23.79 -13.92
N SER A 130 23.27 22.77 -14.15
CA SER A 130 23.35 22.14 -15.47
C SER A 130 22.21 21.16 -15.69
N THR A 131 21.56 21.28 -16.85
CA THR A 131 20.42 20.44 -17.26
C THR A 131 20.80 19.26 -18.15
N GLY A 132 22.09 19.07 -18.47
CA GLY A 132 22.52 17.97 -19.34
C GLY A 132 23.89 17.37 -19.02
N ALA A 133 24.69 17.97 -18.12
CA ALA A 133 26.03 17.51 -17.84
C ALA A 133 26.05 16.17 -17.06
N SER A 134 25.98 15.07 -17.80
CA SER A 134 26.02 13.71 -17.24
C SER A 134 27.42 13.22 -16.88
N ASN A 135 28.50 13.86 -17.36
CA ASN A 135 29.85 13.43 -17.00
C ASN A 135 30.05 13.42 -15.47
N PRO A 136 30.52 12.31 -14.86
CA PRO A 136 30.66 12.19 -13.41
C PRO A 136 31.53 13.27 -12.77
N ASN A 137 32.50 13.81 -13.51
CA ASN A 137 33.45 14.79 -12.98
C ASN A 137 32.83 16.17 -12.75
N PHE A 138 31.63 16.43 -13.25
CA PHE A 138 30.98 17.73 -13.19
C PHE A 138 30.82 18.28 -11.76
N THR A 139 30.37 17.45 -10.82
CA THR A 139 30.18 17.84 -9.41
C THR A 139 31.34 17.39 -8.50
N GLN A 140 32.29 16.60 -9.02
CA GLN A 140 33.31 15.94 -8.18
C GLN A 140 34.27 16.89 -7.49
N TYR A 141 34.53 18.08 -8.05
CA TYR A 141 35.38 19.08 -7.39
C TYR A 141 34.72 19.73 -6.17
N GLY A 142 33.44 19.45 -5.90
CA GLY A 142 32.76 19.87 -4.68
C GLY A 142 32.46 21.37 -4.63
N GLY A 143 32.24 22.00 -5.78
CA GLY A 143 31.89 23.42 -5.87
C GLY A 143 30.65 23.75 -5.02
N MET A 144 30.71 24.85 -4.29
CA MET A 144 29.63 25.36 -3.45
C MET A 144 28.43 25.83 -4.26
N PHE A 145 28.57 26.27 -5.51
CA PHE A 145 27.47 26.84 -6.28
C PHE A 145 26.98 25.95 -7.43
N THR A 146 27.57 24.76 -7.60
CA THR A 146 27.38 23.94 -8.79
C THR A 146 26.48 22.74 -8.52
N PHE A 147 25.47 22.56 -9.36
CA PHE A 147 24.47 21.49 -9.29
C PHE A 147 24.15 20.96 -10.70
N ARG A 148 23.68 19.72 -10.79
CA ARG A 148 22.97 19.22 -11.99
C ARG A 148 21.60 18.72 -11.62
N ASN A 149 20.59 18.92 -12.45
CA ASN A 149 19.25 18.34 -12.25
C ASN A 149 18.96 17.15 -13.19
N MET A 150 20.00 16.70 -13.91
CA MET A 150 20.09 15.51 -14.76
C MET A 150 20.85 14.40 -14.05
N VAL A 151 20.54 13.14 -14.37
CA VAL A 151 21.21 11.96 -13.79
C VAL A 151 22.67 11.85 -14.23
N SER A 152 23.53 11.44 -13.30
CA SER A 152 24.94 11.14 -13.58
C SER A 152 25.09 10.00 -14.59
N GLY A 153 26.12 10.06 -15.43
CA GLY A 153 26.53 8.99 -16.32
C GLY A 153 26.90 7.70 -15.59
N ILE A 154 27.25 7.79 -14.30
CA ILE A 154 27.40 6.62 -13.41
C ILE A 154 26.09 5.85 -13.31
N ASP A 155 25.03 6.52 -12.91
CA ASP A 155 23.75 5.86 -12.65
C ASP A 155 23.10 5.44 -13.97
N ILE A 156 23.20 6.26 -15.02
CA ILE A 156 22.73 5.90 -16.36
C ILE A 156 23.43 4.62 -16.85
N GLY A 157 24.76 4.55 -16.79
CA GLY A 157 25.50 3.36 -17.26
C GLY A 157 25.12 2.10 -16.50
N LYS A 158 24.98 2.20 -15.17
CA LYS A 158 24.55 1.09 -14.33
C LYS A 158 23.12 0.61 -14.65
N GLU A 159 22.18 1.53 -14.82
CA GLU A 159 20.81 1.17 -15.15
C GLU A 159 20.68 0.56 -16.55
N ILE A 160 21.48 1.01 -17.52
CA ILE A 160 21.53 0.37 -18.85
C ILE A 160 22.04 -1.08 -18.73
N ALA A 161 23.06 -1.35 -17.90
CA ALA A 161 23.56 -2.70 -17.67
C ALA A 161 22.52 -3.59 -16.95
N ARG A 162 21.82 -3.06 -15.95
CA ARG A 162 20.71 -3.75 -15.26
C ARG A 162 19.57 -4.09 -16.21
N PHE A 163 19.19 -3.13 -17.05
CA PHE A 163 18.20 -3.34 -18.08
C PHE A 163 18.63 -4.43 -19.07
N ALA A 164 19.89 -4.41 -19.52
CA ALA A 164 20.43 -5.43 -20.41
C ALA A 164 20.39 -6.84 -19.77
N HIS A 165 20.71 -6.93 -18.48
CA HIS A 165 20.64 -8.17 -17.72
C HIS A 165 19.20 -8.70 -17.61
N GLN A 166 18.23 -7.81 -17.34
CA GLN A 166 16.81 -8.15 -17.28
C GLN A 166 16.21 -8.56 -18.63
N LYS A 167 16.78 -8.08 -19.74
CA LYS A 167 16.47 -8.56 -21.09
C LYS A 167 17.21 -9.85 -21.44
N GLU A 168 17.91 -10.45 -20.47
CA GLU A 168 18.67 -11.69 -20.58
C GLU A 168 19.77 -11.67 -21.65
N TYR A 169 20.25 -10.48 -22.06
CA TYR A 169 21.39 -10.38 -22.97
C TYR A 169 22.64 -10.95 -22.30
N LYS A 170 23.35 -11.84 -23.00
CA LYS A 170 24.49 -12.58 -22.44
C LYS A 170 25.81 -12.11 -23.00
N LYS A 171 25.87 -11.69 -24.26
CA LYS A 171 27.11 -11.32 -24.95
C LYS A 171 26.93 -9.97 -25.63
N ILE A 172 27.62 -8.95 -25.13
CA ILE A 172 27.43 -7.56 -25.59
C ILE A 172 28.70 -7.00 -26.19
N VAL A 173 28.54 -6.29 -27.32
CA VAL A 173 29.57 -5.41 -27.85
C VAL A 173 29.30 -3.98 -27.39
N ALA A 174 30.29 -3.30 -26.83
CA ALA A 174 30.21 -1.89 -26.52
C ALA A 174 30.91 -1.05 -27.61
N ILE A 175 30.18 -0.11 -28.21
CA ILE A 175 30.71 0.83 -29.19
C ILE A 175 30.51 2.24 -28.64
N TYR A 176 31.57 3.06 -28.62
CA TYR A 176 31.45 4.44 -28.15
C TYR A 176 32.15 5.47 -29.05
N GLN A 177 31.58 6.68 -29.11
CA GLN A 177 32.21 7.83 -29.74
C GLN A 177 33.38 8.31 -28.88
N ARG A 178 34.54 8.62 -29.47
CA ARG A 178 35.73 9.15 -28.76
C ARG A 178 35.55 10.56 -28.22
N GLU A 179 34.73 10.67 -27.18
CA GLU A 179 34.53 11.84 -26.33
C GLU A 179 34.52 11.36 -24.87
N SER A 180 35.11 12.13 -23.96
CA SER A 180 35.38 11.68 -22.59
C SER A 180 34.12 11.25 -21.82
N SER A 181 32.96 11.88 -22.07
CA SER A 181 31.68 11.51 -21.47
C SER A 181 31.17 10.16 -21.97
N ASN A 182 31.25 9.91 -23.29
CA ASN A 182 30.78 8.66 -23.91
C ASN A 182 31.70 7.48 -23.58
N GLN A 183 33.02 7.71 -23.57
CA GLN A 183 33.98 6.72 -23.11
C GLN A 183 33.68 6.32 -21.66
N ARG A 184 33.56 7.31 -20.76
CA ARG A 184 33.31 7.03 -19.35
C ARG A 184 31.98 6.29 -19.12
N LEU A 185 30.92 6.67 -19.84
CA LEU A 185 29.64 5.95 -19.81
C LEU A 185 29.80 4.49 -20.25
N SER A 186 30.57 4.25 -21.32
CA SER A 186 30.87 2.90 -21.80
C SER A 186 31.65 2.10 -20.77
N ASP A 187 32.66 2.69 -20.13
CA ASP A 187 33.45 2.02 -19.09
C ASP A 187 32.55 1.59 -17.92
N ILE A 188 31.69 2.49 -17.44
CA ILE A 188 30.74 2.20 -16.35
C ILE A 188 29.75 1.11 -16.74
N PHE A 189 29.20 1.17 -17.96
CA PHE A 189 28.30 0.14 -18.46
C PHE A 189 29.00 -1.22 -18.48
N CYS A 190 30.21 -1.31 -19.04
CA CYS A 190 30.98 -2.55 -19.09
C CYS A 190 31.31 -3.08 -17.69
N GLU A 191 31.72 -2.21 -16.76
CA GLU A 191 32.01 -2.58 -15.37
C GLU A 191 30.78 -3.14 -14.63
N GLU A 192 29.60 -2.55 -14.83
CA GLU A 192 28.37 -3.05 -14.19
C GLU A 192 27.83 -4.30 -14.91
N ALA A 193 27.96 -4.38 -16.24
CA ALA A 193 27.54 -5.54 -17.03
C ALA A 193 28.35 -6.80 -16.63
N ASP A 194 29.66 -6.66 -16.47
CA ASP A 194 30.54 -7.74 -15.99
C ASP A 194 30.11 -8.23 -14.58
N LYS A 195 29.82 -7.30 -13.66
CA LYS A 195 29.28 -7.64 -12.32
C LYS A 195 27.93 -8.37 -12.36
N LEU A 196 27.13 -8.13 -13.40
CA LEU A 196 25.83 -8.77 -13.62
C LEU A 196 25.93 -10.07 -14.43
N GLY A 197 27.15 -10.53 -14.74
CA GLY A 197 27.39 -11.77 -15.48
C GLY A 197 27.09 -11.67 -16.99
N ILE A 198 27.16 -10.46 -17.56
CA ILE A 198 27.09 -10.23 -19.00
C ILE A 198 28.51 -10.20 -19.56
N ASP A 199 28.77 -11.00 -20.60
CA ASP A 199 30.07 -11.08 -21.27
C ASP A 199 30.25 -9.91 -22.26
N ILE A 200 31.18 -8.99 -21.97
CA ILE A 200 31.54 -7.90 -22.89
C ILE A 200 32.58 -8.42 -23.89
N VAL A 201 32.11 -8.97 -25.01
CA VAL A 201 32.97 -9.68 -25.98
C VAL A 201 33.89 -8.75 -26.78
N ALA A 202 33.50 -7.48 -26.96
CA ALA A 202 34.36 -6.48 -27.59
C ALA A 202 33.99 -5.05 -27.17
N VAL A 203 35.00 -4.18 -27.11
CA VAL A 203 34.84 -2.73 -26.96
C VAL A 203 35.50 -2.03 -28.14
N ARG A 204 34.78 -1.16 -28.84
CA ARG A 204 35.29 -0.39 -29.99
C ARG A 204 34.94 1.08 -29.87
N SER A 205 35.74 1.91 -30.53
CA SER A 205 35.55 3.35 -30.53
C SER A 205 35.56 3.91 -31.96
N TYR A 206 34.81 4.99 -32.19
CA TYR A 206 34.76 5.68 -33.48
C TYR A 206 34.95 7.19 -33.32
N PHE A 207 35.32 7.85 -34.42
CA PHE A 207 35.55 9.29 -34.48
C PHE A 207 34.41 10.02 -35.20
N THR A 208 34.23 11.31 -34.89
CA THR A 208 33.19 12.15 -35.51
C THR A 208 33.49 12.56 -36.94
N TRP A 209 34.72 12.42 -37.44
CA TRP A 209 35.07 12.68 -38.85
C TRP A 209 34.97 11.43 -39.73
N GLN A 210 34.70 10.26 -39.15
CA GLN A 210 34.47 9.04 -39.90
C GLN A 210 33.03 9.01 -40.43
N ASN A 211 32.87 8.81 -41.73
CA ASN A 211 31.56 8.65 -42.39
C ASN A 211 31.33 7.21 -42.88
N ASP A 212 32.36 6.36 -42.86
CA ASP A 212 32.26 4.92 -43.16
C ASP A 212 32.68 4.13 -41.92
N TYR A 213 31.76 3.31 -41.40
CA TYR A 213 31.94 2.48 -40.21
C TYR A 213 32.05 0.98 -40.56
N LYS A 214 32.06 0.62 -41.85
CA LYS A 214 32.04 -0.77 -42.33
C LYS A 214 33.18 -1.60 -41.77
N ASP A 215 34.38 -1.04 -41.63
CA ASP A 215 35.53 -1.79 -41.11
C ASP A 215 35.29 -2.26 -39.68
N ILE A 216 34.80 -1.38 -38.80
CA ILE A 216 34.46 -1.73 -37.41
C ILE A 216 33.31 -2.75 -37.39
N ILE A 217 32.28 -2.54 -38.21
CA ILE A 217 31.11 -3.43 -38.25
C ILE A 217 31.49 -4.82 -38.76
N ALA A 218 32.30 -4.91 -39.83
CA ALA A 218 32.73 -6.16 -40.44
C ALA A 218 33.70 -6.93 -39.53
N GLU A 219 34.59 -6.22 -38.84
CA GLU A 219 35.47 -6.79 -37.82
C GLU A 219 34.67 -7.42 -36.68
N LEU A 220 33.68 -6.69 -36.16
CA LEU A 220 32.79 -7.19 -35.10
C LEU A 220 31.97 -8.40 -35.56
N ALA A 221 31.39 -8.35 -36.76
CA ALA A 221 30.58 -9.43 -37.32
C ALA A 221 31.38 -10.72 -37.57
N LYS A 222 32.67 -10.59 -37.90
CA LYS A 222 33.54 -11.71 -38.26
C LYS A 222 34.14 -12.40 -37.02
N ASN A 223 34.47 -11.62 -36.00
CA ASN A 223 35.32 -12.09 -34.89
C ASN A 223 34.56 -12.40 -33.60
N TYR A 224 33.30 -11.95 -33.47
CA TYR A 224 32.57 -12.05 -32.21
C TYR A 224 31.12 -12.50 -32.41
N GLU A 225 30.61 -13.27 -31.45
CA GLU A 225 29.19 -13.58 -31.30
C GLU A 225 28.59 -12.73 -30.19
N PHE A 226 27.48 -12.03 -30.47
CA PHE A 226 26.81 -11.17 -29.50
C PHE A 226 25.31 -11.07 -29.80
N ASP A 227 24.52 -10.86 -28.75
CA ASP A 227 23.07 -10.71 -28.80
C ASP A 227 22.61 -9.27 -28.60
N ALA A 228 23.47 -8.38 -28.09
CA ALA A 228 23.22 -6.94 -28.06
C ALA A 228 24.46 -6.06 -28.34
N VAL A 229 24.19 -4.83 -28.75
CA VAL A 229 25.18 -3.74 -28.88
C VAL A 229 24.78 -2.63 -27.92
N PHE A 230 25.69 -2.25 -27.03
CA PHE A 230 25.62 -0.97 -26.33
C PHE A 230 26.27 0.12 -27.18
N LEU A 231 25.56 1.23 -27.41
CA LEU A 231 26.04 2.35 -28.23
C LEU A 231 26.05 3.68 -27.45
N GLY A 232 27.23 4.11 -27.04
CA GLY A 232 27.48 5.43 -26.45
C GLY A 232 27.88 6.46 -27.51
N GLY A 233 27.07 7.47 -27.79
CA GLY A 233 27.45 8.47 -28.79
C GLY A 233 26.38 9.52 -29.02
N LEU A 234 26.66 10.44 -29.93
CA LEU A 234 25.81 11.59 -30.22
C LEU A 234 25.32 11.56 -31.66
N LEU A 235 24.15 12.16 -31.89
CA LEU A 235 23.62 12.39 -33.23
C LEU A 235 24.40 13.54 -33.92
N PRO A 236 24.60 13.47 -35.25
CA PRO A 236 24.08 12.44 -36.16
C PRO A 236 24.94 11.17 -36.26
N PHE A 237 26.19 11.17 -35.77
CA PHE A 237 27.18 10.11 -36.00
C PHE A 237 26.74 8.72 -35.53
N ALA A 238 26.17 8.63 -34.34
CA ALA A 238 25.64 7.36 -33.82
C ALA A 238 24.52 6.80 -34.70
N GLY A 239 23.66 7.66 -35.26
CA GLY A 239 22.59 7.29 -36.18
C GLY A 239 23.12 6.72 -37.49
N GLU A 240 24.19 7.31 -38.04
CA GLU A 240 24.82 6.80 -39.26
C GLU A 240 25.53 5.45 -39.01
N LEU A 241 26.13 5.26 -37.82
CA LEU A 241 26.66 3.96 -37.41
C LEU A 241 25.56 2.90 -37.33
N ILE A 242 24.44 3.21 -36.68
CA ILE A 242 23.26 2.33 -36.61
C ILE A 242 22.78 1.94 -38.01
N LYS A 243 22.69 2.93 -38.91
CA LYS A 243 22.23 2.74 -40.28
C LYS A 243 23.08 1.72 -41.04
N GLN A 244 24.40 1.79 -40.89
CA GLN A 244 25.34 0.86 -41.52
C GLN A 244 25.37 -0.50 -40.79
N ALA A 245 25.30 -0.50 -39.46
CA ALA A 245 25.42 -1.71 -38.64
C ALA A 245 24.18 -2.62 -38.73
N ARG A 246 22.97 -2.05 -38.84
CA ARG A 246 21.72 -2.83 -38.88
C ARG A 246 21.64 -3.79 -40.07
N ALA A 247 22.33 -3.47 -41.18
CA ALA A 247 22.40 -4.35 -42.35
C ALA A 247 23.05 -5.71 -42.03
N MET A 248 24.04 -5.72 -41.13
CA MET A 248 24.77 -6.92 -40.69
C MET A 248 24.19 -7.50 -39.38
N PHE A 249 23.73 -6.64 -38.46
CA PHE A 249 23.25 -7.00 -37.13
C PHE A 249 21.72 -7.10 -37.05
N LYS A 250 21.11 -7.85 -37.98
CA LYS A 250 19.65 -7.87 -38.15
C LYS A 250 18.86 -8.37 -36.93
N LYS A 251 19.41 -9.31 -36.17
CA LYS A 251 18.77 -9.93 -34.99
C LYS A 251 19.32 -9.41 -33.65
N VAL A 252 20.31 -8.52 -33.68
CA VAL A 252 21.01 -8.06 -32.49
C VAL A 252 20.27 -6.85 -31.92
N ALA A 253 20.05 -6.84 -30.61
CA ALA A 253 19.45 -5.71 -29.92
C ALA A 253 20.41 -4.51 -29.89
N PHE A 254 19.89 -3.29 -29.94
CA PHE A 254 20.70 -2.08 -29.79
C PHE A 254 20.19 -1.29 -28.60
N ILE A 255 21.07 -1.04 -27.63
CA ILE A 255 20.80 -0.22 -26.47
C ILE A 255 21.66 1.04 -26.58
N GLY A 256 21.01 2.15 -26.87
CA GLY A 256 21.63 3.45 -26.99
C GLY A 256 21.83 4.15 -25.64
N SER A 257 22.73 5.14 -25.62
CA SER A 257 22.80 6.10 -24.51
C SER A 257 21.61 7.08 -24.51
N HIS A 258 21.40 7.79 -23.40
CA HIS A 258 20.39 8.85 -23.27
C HIS A 258 20.51 9.96 -24.33
N ASN A 259 21.69 10.15 -24.92
CA ASN A 259 21.92 11.08 -26.03
C ASN A 259 21.15 10.73 -27.31
N LEU A 260 20.62 9.50 -27.41
CA LEU A 260 19.83 9.04 -28.55
C LEU A 260 18.31 9.15 -28.32
N ASP A 261 17.84 9.65 -27.17
CA ASP A 261 16.43 9.98 -26.88
C ASP A 261 16.01 11.25 -27.64
N SER A 262 16.02 11.17 -28.98
CA SER A 262 15.66 12.25 -29.90
C SER A 262 15.04 11.69 -31.18
N LEU A 263 14.01 12.35 -31.70
CA LEU A 263 13.39 12.00 -32.99
C LEU A 263 14.33 12.18 -34.18
N GLU A 264 15.42 12.95 -34.00
CA GLU A 264 16.49 13.05 -34.99
C GLU A 264 17.13 11.69 -35.28
N LEU A 265 17.12 10.76 -34.32
CA LEU A 265 17.63 9.40 -34.53
C LEU A 265 16.98 8.72 -35.74
N PHE A 266 15.64 8.80 -35.84
CA PHE A 266 14.91 8.24 -36.98
C PHE A 266 15.16 9.04 -38.26
N SER A 267 15.37 10.36 -38.14
CA SER A 267 15.68 11.22 -39.30
C SER A 267 17.03 10.84 -39.94
N VAL A 268 18.01 10.43 -39.13
CA VAL A 268 19.34 10.03 -39.61
C VAL A 268 19.37 8.57 -40.05
N ALA A 269 18.91 7.64 -39.22
CA ALA A 269 19.06 6.20 -39.47
C ALA A 269 17.88 5.56 -40.23
N GLY A 270 16.73 6.26 -40.33
CA GLY A 270 15.50 5.72 -40.92
C GLY A 270 15.04 4.44 -40.22
N LYS A 271 14.52 3.49 -41.00
CA LYS A 271 14.07 2.17 -40.51
C LYS A 271 15.16 1.36 -39.80
N SER A 272 16.45 1.68 -39.98
CA SER A 272 17.52 0.99 -39.28
C SER A 272 17.55 1.27 -37.77
N ALA A 273 16.92 2.38 -37.33
CA ALA A 273 16.78 2.72 -35.91
C ALA A 273 15.60 2.02 -35.22
N GLU A 274 14.74 1.29 -35.94
CA GLU A 274 13.66 0.51 -35.32
C GLU A 274 14.21 -0.47 -34.29
N HIS A 275 13.45 -0.65 -33.21
CA HIS A 275 13.80 -1.48 -32.05
C HIS A 275 15.06 -1.05 -31.28
N ILE A 276 15.51 0.20 -31.47
CA ILE A 276 16.54 0.77 -30.60
C ILE A 276 15.91 1.16 -29.27
N ILE A 277 16.56 0.72 -28.20
CA ILE A 277 16.17 1.00 -26.84
C ILE A 277 17.05 2.13 -26.29
N VAL A 278 16.46 3.14 -25.67
CA VAL A 278 17.19 4.26 -25.05
C VAL A 278 16.67 4.52 -23.64
N PRO A 279 17.54 4.89 -22.69
CA PRO A 279 17.12 5.39 -21.40
C PRO A 279 16.64 6.85 -21.53
N THR A 280 15.68 7.22 -20.70
CA THR A 280 15.17 8.59 -20.54
C THR A 280 14.92 8.86 -19.06
N ILE A 281 14.73 10.12 -18.69
CA ILE A 281 14.40 10.49 -17.31
C ILE A 281 13.04 11.20 -17.20
N PHE A 282 12.32 11.33 -18.32
CA PHE A 282 11.01 11.95 -18.38
C PHE A 282 10.03 11.04 -19.12
N ASN A 283 8.89 10.80 -18.49
CA ASN A 283 7.77 10.12 -19.10
C ASN A 283 6.52 11.02 -19.04
N PRO A 284 6.10 11.63 -20.17
CA PRO A 284 4.95 12.52 -20.20
C PRO A 284 3.61 11.82 -19.91
N ASP A 285 3.57 10.49 -20.03
CA ASP A 285 2.36 9.68 -19.79
C ASP A 285 2.26 9.22 -18.32
N LEU A 286 3.17 9.65 -17.44
CA LEU A 286 3.09 9.32 -16.01
C LEU A 286 1.79 9.86 -15.41
N PRO A 287 1.07 9.06 -14.60
CA PRO A 287 -0.15 9.50 -13.94
C PRO A 287 0.10 10.46 -12.75
N ILE A 288 1.30 11.05 -12.67
CA ILE A 288 1.69 12.02 -11.63
C ILE A 288 1.12 13.38 -12.01
N LYS A 289 0.46 14.05 -11.06
CA LYS A 289 -0.25 15.31 -11.31
C LYS A 289 0.67 16.41 -11.86
N SER A 290 1.85 16.64 -11.26
CA SER A 290 2.82 17.64 -11.73
C SER A 290 3.21 17.41 -13.19
N THR A 291 3.47 16.17 -13.57
CA THR A 291 3.79 15.76 -14.94
C THR A 291 2.63 15.97 -15.89
N ARG A 292 1.41 15.52 -15.54
CA ARG A 292 0.22 15.70 -16.39
C ARG A 292 -0.14 17.18 -16.60
N ASP A 293 -0.09 17.97 -15.53
CA ASP A 293 -0.40 19.40 -15.58
C ASP A 293 0.63 20.13 -16.44
N PHE A 294 1.91 19.84 -16.25
CA PHE A 294 2.98 20.34 -17.11
C PHE A 294 2.76 19.97 -18.57
N VAL A 295 2.53 18.69 -18.89
CA VAL A 295 2.31 18.22 -20.27
C VAL A 295 1.12 18.93 -20.91
N LYS A 296 -0.02 19.01 -20.20
CA LYS A 296 -1.22 19.66 -20.70
C LYS A 296 -1.00 21.15 -20.96
N LYS A 297 -0.43 21.87 -20.00
CA LYS A 297 -0.18 23.31 -20.15
C LYS A 297 0.87 23.59 -21.21
N PHE A 298 1.90 22.76 -21.31
CA PHE A 298 2.94 22.87 -22.34
C PHE A 298 2.34 22.67 -23.73
N GLN A 299 1.47 21.67 -23.91
CA GLN A 299 0.71 21.47 -25.16
C GLN A 299 -0.19 22.65 -25.49
N ILE A 300 -0.87 23.24 -24.50
CA ILE A 300 -1.71 24.44 -24.70
C ILE A 300 -0.85 25.64 -25.13
N MET A 301 0.32 25.81 -24.52
CA MET A 301 1.18 26.98 -24.73
C MET A 301 1.96 26.91 -26.05
N PHE A 302 2.45 25.74 -26.42
CA PHE A 302 3.39 25.58 -27.54
C PHE A 302 2.87 24.68 -28.67
N GLY A 303 1.75 23.97 -28.50
CA GLY A 303 1.21 23.04 -29.49
C GLY A 303 2.06 21.77 -29.69
N LEU A 304 2.99 21.49 -28.76
CA LEU A 304 3.95 20.39 -28.83
C LEU A 304 3.86 19.52 -27.58
N VAL A 305 4.23 18.25 -27.69
CA VAL A 305 4.45 17.38 -26.51
C VAL A 305 5.83 17.71 -25.95
N PRO A 306 5.98 18.01 -24.65
CA PRO A 306 7.29 18.33 -24.08
C PRO A 306 8.25 17.14 -24.18
N ASP A 307 9.51 17.43 -24.47
CA ASP A 307 10.60 16.46 -24.41
C ASP A 307 11.28 16.48 -23.02
N THR A 308 12.27 15.61 -22.85
CA THR A 308 13.09 15.56 -21.62
C THR A 308 13.73 16.91 -21.30
N TRP A 309 14.11 17.69 -22.31
CA TRP A 309 14.80 18.96 -22.14
C TRP A 309 13.86 20.08 -21.69
N ALA A 310 12.63 20.12 -22.20
CA ALA A 310 11.57 20.99 -21.71
C ALA A 310 11.31 20.72 -20.23
N ALA A 311 11.15 19.45 -19.86
CA ALA A 311 10.87 19.05 -18.49
C ALA A 311 12.01 19.41 -17.53
N LEU A 312 13.27 19.19 -17.93
CA LEU A 312 14.45 19.58 -17.15
C LEU A 312 14.66 21.10 -17.05
N GLY A 313 14.39 21.84 -18.13
CA GLY A 313 14.44 23.30 -18.12
C GLY A 313 13.39 23.90 -17.17
N TYR A 314 12.17 23.37 -17.24
CA TYR A 314 11.08 23.73 -16.34
C TYR A 314 11.45 23.45 -14.87
N ASP A 315 11.90 22.22 -14.56
CA ASP A 315 12.28 21.85 -13.20
C ASP A 315 13.47 22.64 -12.66
N ALA A 316 14.45 23.01 -13.51
CA ALA A 316 15.59 23.82 -13.06
C ALA A 316 15.17 25.21 -12.57
N ILE A 317 14.22 25.85 -13.27
CA ILE A 317 13.65 27.13 -12.85
C ILE A 317 12.83 26.97 -11.58
N GLN A 318 12.03 25.91 -11.48
CA GLN A 318 11.21 25.65 -10.29
C GLN A 318 12.05 25.30 -9.06
N LEU A 319 13.17 24.59 -9.22
CA LEU A 319 14.16 24.36 -8.16
C LEU A 319 14.80 25.66 -7.68
N LEU A 320 15.19 26.53 -8.61
CA LEU A 320 15.71 27.85 -8.26
C LEU A 320 14.64 28.67 -7.53
N ALA A 321 13.40 28.65 -8.00
CA ALA A 321 12.29 29.35 -7.38
C ALA A 321 12.04 28.87 -5.96
N HIS A 322 12.03 27.56 -5.76
CA HIS A 322 11.89 26.94 -4.44
C HIS A 322 13.03 27.37 -3.50
N ALA A 323 14.28 27.37 -3.98
CA ALA A 323 15.43 27.77 -3.18
C ALA A 323 15.36 29.22 -2.71
N ILE A 324 14.84 30.12 -3.56
CA ILE A 324 14.64 31.54 -3.23
C ILE A 324 13.48 31.69 -2.24
N ASP A 325 12.34 31.07 -2.53
CA ASP A 325 11.12 31.19 -1.73
C ASP A 325 11.31 30.68 -0.29
N LYS A 326 11.95 29.51 -0.16
CA LYS A 326 12.15 28.83 1.14
C LYS A 326 12.88 29.70 2.18
N ASN A 327 13.79 30.56 1.74
CA ASN A 327 14.58 31.42 2.62
C ASN A 327 14.34 32.92 2.40
N GLY A 328 13.36 33.26 1.56
CA GLY A 328 13.08 34.65 1.22
C GLY A 328 14.26 35.41 0.59
N SER A 329 15.18 34.72 -0.09
CA SER A 329 16.50 35.28 -0.43
C SER A 329 17.02 34.86 -1.80
N THR A 330 17.54 35.83 -2.55
CA THR A 330 18.20 35.62 -3.85
C THR A 330 19.72 35.48 -3.71
N VAL A 331 20.23 35.41 -2.48
CA VAL A 331 21.67 35.30 -2.21
C VAL A 331 22.16 33.91 -2.64
N PRO A 332 23.14 33.80 -3.56
CA PRO A 332 23.55 32.51 -4.13
C PRO A 332 23.94 31.43 -3.12
N ILE A 333 24.63 31.80 -2.04
CA ILE A 333 25.06 30.81 -1.04
C ILE A 333 23.87 30.26 -0.23
N VAL A 334 22.85 31.09 0.01
CA VAL A 334 21.61 30.68 0.68
C VAL A 334 20.82 29.73 -0.21
N MET A 335 20.67 30.08 -1.50
CA MET A 335 20.02 29.21 -2.47
C MET A 335 20.75 27.86 -2.58
N SER A 336 22.08 27.88 -2.64
CA SER A 336 22.90 26.67 -2.68
C SER A 336 22.72 25.79 -1.44
N SER A 337 22.83 26.36 -0.24
CA SER A 337 22.61 25.60 0.99
C SER A 337 21.22 24.96 1.01
N THR A 338 20.20 25.68 0.53
CA THR A 338 18.84 25.14 0.42
C THR A 338 18.77 23.92 -0.47
N LEU A 339 19.37 24.00 -1.67
CA LEU A 339 19.38 22.88 -2.61
C LEU A 339 20.17 21.68 -2.07
N ARG A 340 21.27 21.88 -1.34
CA ARG A 340 22.07 20.77 -0.76
C ARG A 340 21.35 20.00 0.35
N PHE A 341 20.43 20.65 1.05
CA PHE A 341 19.58 20.00 2.05
C PHE A 341 18.17 19.70 1.52
N LEU A 342 17.96 19.84 0.21
CA LEU A 342 16.69 19.52 -0.42
C LEU A 342 16.53 18.00 -0.48
N GLU A 343 15.47 17.51 0.17
CA GLU A 343 15.07 16.11 0.10
C GLU A 343 13.65 16.00 -0.44
N ASN A 344 13.46 15.09 -1.39
CA ASN A 344 12.17 14.69 -1.94
C ASN A 344 11.34 15.83 -2.53
N TRP A 345 11.99 16.82 -3.16
CA TRP A 345 11.26 17.88 -3.86
C TRP A 345 10.70 17.36 -5.19
N ASN A 346 9.40 17.46 -5.40
CA ASN A 346 8.73 16.87 -6.56
C ASN A 346 8.64 17.86 -7.73
N GLY A 347 9.38 17.58 -8.79
CA GLY A 347 9.28 18.25 -10.08
C GLY A 347 8.40 17.48 -11.09
N VAL A 348 8.41 17.92 -12.34
CA VAL A 348 7.68 17.28 -13.45
C VAL A 348 8.41 16.05 -13.98
N THR A 349 9.73 15.95 -13.72
CA THR A 349 10.56 14.78 -14.01
C THR A 349 10.72 13.82 -12.80
N GLY A 350 9.94 14.03 -11.75
CA GLY A 350 9.95 13.22 -10.52
C GLY A 350 10.65 13.91 -9.35
N SER A 351 11.03 13.11 -8.36
CA SER A 351 11.60 13.59 -7.10
C SER A 351 13.09 13.97 -7.23
N TYR A 352 13.47 15.05 -6.54
CA TYR A 352 14.83 15.58 -6.45
C TYR A 352 15.31 15.56 -5.01
N SER A 353 16.49 14.96 -4.82
CA SER A 353 17.34 15.13 -3.65
C SER A 353 18.78 15.34 -4.12
N PHE A 354 19.51 16.26 -3.50
CA PHE A 354 20.90 16.51 -3.86
C PHE A 354 21.86 15.90 -2.83
N ASP A 355 23.02 15.43 -3.30
CA ASP A 355 24.13 15.12 -2.42
C ASP A 355 24.92 16.38 -2.03
N GLN A 356 25.88 16.24 -1.12
CA GLN A 356 26.73 17.34 -0.67
C GLN A 356 27.59 17.94 -1.79
N LYS A 357 27.70 17.31 -2.95
CA LYS A 357 28.46 17.79 -4.12
C LYS A 357 27.56 18.47 -5.16
N GLY A 358 26.25 18.48 -4.96
CA GLY A 358 25.28 19.06 -5.90
C GLY A 358 24.86 18.10 -7.01
N ASP A 359 25.13 16.80 -6.84
CA ASP A 359 24.62 15.75 -7.73
C ASP A 359 23.21 15.32 -7.30
N ILE A 360 22.35 14.93 -8.24
CA ILE A 360 21.06 14.34 -7.87
C ILE A 360 21.25 12.90 -7.41
N THR A 361 20.40 12.50 -6.48
CA THR A 361 20.30 11.11 -6.02
C THR A 361 18.89 10.60 -6.24
N ARG A 362 18.76 9.27 -6.42
CA ARG A 362 17.46 8.56 -6.41
C ARG A 362 16.46 8.94 -7.52
N LYS A 363 16.92 9.56 -8.60
CA LYS A 363 16.04 9.89 -9.74
C LYS A 363 15.79 8.67 -10.62
N LYS A 364 14.55 8.49 -11.05
CA LYS A 364 14.11 7.36 -11.87
C LYS A 364 14.57 7.49 -13.31
N ILE A 365 15.01 6.37 -13.89
CA ILE A 365 15.31 6.22 -15.31
C ILE A 365 14.25 5.30 -15.92
N PHE A 366 13.71 5.67 -17.07
CA PHE A 366 12.78 4.86 -17.86
C PHE A 366 13.46 4.41 -19.15
N PHE A 367 12.92 3.39 -19.80
CA PHE A 367 13.39 2.95 -21.12
C PHE A 367 12.28 3.10 -22.15
N LYS A 368 12.66 3.52 -23.36
CA LYS A 368 11.77 3.57 -24.51
C LYS A 368 12.39 2.78 -25.65
N GLU A 369 11.54 2.22 -26.49
CA GLU A 369 11.92 1.55 -27.73
C GLU A 369 11.38 2.36 -28.92
N LEU A 370 12.20 2.54 -29.96
CA LEU A 370 11.76 3.19 -31.20
C LEU A 370 10.95 2.18 -32.03
N ILE A 371 9.65 2.44 -32.17
CA ILE A 371 8.70 1.60 -32.91
C ILE A 371 7.90 2.48 -33.86
N ASN A 372 7.94 2.16 -35.16
CA ASN A 372 7.28 2.91 -36.24
C ASN A 372 7.69 4.40 -36.25
N GLY A 373 8.99 4.65 -36.11
CA GLY A 373 9.57 5.99 -36.08
C GLY A 373 9.21 6.85 -34.86
N LYS A 374 8.60 6.27 -33.82
CA LYS A 374 8.27 6.96 -32.56
C LYS A 374 8.75 6.17 -31.36
N PHE A 375 9.20 6.86 -30.32
CA PHE A 375 9.54 6.19 -29.07
C PHE A 375 8.27 5.78 -28.32
N GLN A 376 8.23 4.52 -27.88
CA GLN A 376 7.20 3.96 -27.02
C GLN A 376 7.85 3.53 -25.71
N PHE A 377 7.27 3.89 -24.58
CA PHE A 377 7.80 3.45 -23.28
C PHE A 377 7.69 1.94 -23.15
N LEU A 378 8.79 1.33 -22.73
CA LEU A 378 8.76 -0.07 -22.35
C LEU A 378 8.00 -0.16 -21.03
N ASN A 379 6.89 -0.90 -21.04
CA ASN A 379 6.20 -1.29 -19.82
C ASN A 379 7.19 -2.04 -18.94
N TYR A 380 7.77 -1.36 -17.96
CA TYR A 380 8.25 -2.06 -16.77
C TYR A 380 6.99 -2.64 -16.14
N ALA A 381 6.76 -3.93 -16.36
CA ALA A 381 6.20 -4.73 -15.30
C ALA A 381 6.92 -4.30 -14.02
N MET A 382 6.18 -4.11 -12.96
CA MET A 382 6.63 -3.54 -11.71
C MET A 382 7.55 -4.52 -10.93
N GLU A 383 8.54 -5.08 -11.61
CA GLU A 383 9.49 -6.12 -11.24
C GLU A 383 10.79 -5.74 -12.00
N GLU A 384 11.98 -5.62 -11.43
CA GLU A 384 12.58 -6.37 -10.34
C GLU A 384 13.45 -5.44 -9.45
N LYS A 385 13.55 -5.83 -8.18
CA LYS A 385 14.06 -5.05 -7.02
C LYS A 385 13.11 -3.92 -6.59
N ILE A 386 12.01 -4.34 -5.99
CA ILE A 386 11.14 -3.48 -5.17
C ILE A 386 12.01 -2.88 -4.07
N ASN A 387 12.31 -1.59 -4.19
CA ASN A 387 12.90 -0.84 -3.08
C ASN A 387 11.77 -0.53 -2.09
N PRO A 388 11.75 -1.12 -0.88
CA PRO A 388 10.71 -0.87 0.11
C PRO A 388 10.66 0.60 0.57
N PHE A 389 11.70 1.39 0.29
CA PHE A 389 11.74 2.83 0.59
C PHE A 389 11.10 3.73 -0.48
N TYR A 390 10.72 3.21 -1.65
CA TYR A 390 10.12 4.02 -2.72
C TYR A 390 8.60 3.87 -2.74
N VAL A 391 7.87 4.79 -2.09
CA VAL A 391 6.39 4.83 -2.05
C VAL A 391 5.90 5.91 -3.00
N MET A 392 5.05 5.57 -3.97
CA MET A 392 4.37 6.58 -4.79
C MET A 392 3.10 7.00 -4.06
N GLU A 393 3.22 8.04 -3.23
CA GLU A 393 2.13 8.46 -2.34
C GLU A 393 0.81 8.56 -3.09
N GLU A 394 0.76 9.13 -4.30
CA GLU A 394 -0.44 9.34 -5.12
C GLU A 394 -1.21 8.05 -5.46
N THR A 395 -0.54 6.90 -5.52
CA THR A 395 -1.13 5.65 -6.02
C THR A 395 -1.00 4.47 -5.06
N THR A 396 -0.27 4.62 -3.96
CA THR A 396 -0.08 3.56 -2.99
C THR A 396 -1.04 3.74 -1.81
N LEU A 397 -1.80 2.70 -1.48
CA LEU A 397 -2.56 2.62 -0.24
C LEU A 397 -1.65 2.14 0.88
N ARG A 398 -1.55 2.90 1.97
CA ARG A 398 -0.68 2.63 3.12
C ARG A 398 -1.51 2.29 4.33
N LEU A 399 -1.45 1.03 4.74
CA LEU A 399 -2.22 0.48 5.85
C LEU A 399 -1.27 0.01 6.95
N PRO A 400 -1.66 0.09 8.22
CA PRO A 400 -0.96 -0.57 9.30
C PRO A 400 -1.42 -2.03 9.41
N ILE A 401 -0.61 -2.86 10.05
CA ILE A 401 -1.00 -4.16 10.54
C ILE A 401 -0.35 -4.40 11.91
N ALA A 402 -1.15 -4.69 12.93
CA ALA A 402 -0.64 -4.74 14.30
C ALA A 402 0.09 -6.06 14.65
N GLY A 403 -0.27 -7.15 13.96
CA GLY A 403 0.24 -8.48 14.23
C GLY A 403 1.55 -8.81 13.49
N ASN A 404 2.38 -9.65 14.11
CA ASN A 404 3.45 -10.36 13.40
C ASN A 404 2.81 -11.46 12.55
N ILE A 405 2.61 -11.18 11.26
CA ILE A 405 1.99 -12.11 10.33
C ILE A 405 3.04 -13.13 9.93
N ASN A 406 2.81 -14.38 10.30
CA ASN A 406 3.69 -15.50 9.96
C ASN A 406 3.00 -16.53 9.04
N ILE A 407 1.67 -16.48 8.95
CA ILE A 407 0.86 -17.47 8.22
C ILE A 407 -0.20 -16.72 7.42
N ILE A 408 -0.14 -16.82 6.09
CA ILE A 408 -1.14 -16.28 5.15
C ILE A 408 -1.81 -17.40 4.34
N ASP A 409 -1.74 -18.63 4.87
CA ASP A 409 -2.39 -19.80 4.31
C ASP A 409 -3.88 -19.79 4.72
N PRO A 410 -4.83 -19.68 3.78
CA PRO A 410 -6.25 -19.57 4.11
C PRO A 410 -6.80 -20.65 5.04
N GLY A 411 -6.23 -21.86 5.00
CA GLY A 411 -6.64 -22.96 5.87
C GLY A 411 -6.00 -22.99 7.26
N TYR A 412 -4.92 -22.23 7.48
CA TYR A 412 -4.15 -22.28 8.72
C TYR A 412 -4.08 -20.95 9.48
N SER A 413 -4.65 -19.88 8.92
CA SER A 413 -4.83 -18.60 9.60
C SER A 413 -6.16 -18.56 10.38
N ASN A 414 -6.17 -17.91 11.55
CA ASN A 414 -7.38 -17.69 12.35
C ASN A 414 -7.44 -16.30 13.00
N ASP A 415 -6.47 -15.43 12.71
CA ASP A 415 -6.43 -14.06 13.20
C ASP A 415 -6.92 -13.07 12.13
N THR A 416 -7.47 -11.95 12.58
CA THR A 416 -8.07 -10.93 11.71
C THR A 416 -7.06 -10.30 10.75
N PHE A 417 -5.77 -10.20 11.12
CA PHE A 417 -4.73 -9.60 10.30
C PHE A 417 -4.40 -10.47 9.09
N SER A 418 -4.23 -11.77 9.32
CA SER A 418 -4.02 -12.72 8.24
C SER A 418 -5.24 -12.81 7.32
N ILE A 419 -6.46 -12.77 7.88
CA ILE A 419 -7.71 -12.79 7.10
C ILE A 419 -7.82 -11.56 6.18
N GLU A 420 -7.43 -10.38 6.66
CA GLU A 420 -7.35 -9.15 5.86
C GLU A 420 -6.46 -9.32 4.61
N LEU A 421 -5.28 -9.94 4.77
CA LEU A 421 -4.39 -10.20 3.65
C LEU A 421 -4.93 -11.28 2.72
N ILE A 422 -5.48 -12.36 3.29
CA ILE A 422 -6.06 -13.47 2.54
C ILE A 422 -7.19 -12.96 1.64
N GLU A 423 -8.02 -12.02 2.10
CA GLU A 423 -9.03 -11.31 1.30
C GLU A 423 -8.47 -10.65 0.03
N GLN A 424 -7.26 -10.10 0.10
CA GLN A 424 -6.66 -9.46 -1.07
C GLN A 424 -6.11 -10.47 -2.08
N MET A 425 -5.69 -11.65 -1.59
CA MET A 425 -4.88 -12.62 -2.35
C MET A 425 -5.65 -13.85 -2.84
N PHE A 426 -6.73 -14.24 -2.17
CA PHE A 426 -7.49 -15.45 -2.50
C PHE A 426 -8.98 -15.15 -2.56
N ILE A 427 -9.67 -15.48 -3.65
CA ILE A 427 -11.15 -15.32 -3.69
C ILE A 427 -11.85 -16.44 -2.91
N GLY A 428 -12.96 -16.11 -2.27
CA GLY A 428 -13.92 -17.03 -1.68
C GLY A 428 -14.84 -17.69 -2.71
N LEU A 429 -15.53 -18.76 -2.30
CA LEU A 429 -16.60 -19.34 -3.11
C LEU A 429 -17.76 -18.34 -3.23
N THR A 430 -18.09 -17.71 -2.10
CA THR A 430 -18.97 -16.55 -1.96
C THR A 430 -18.22 -15.43 -1.24
N ASP A 431 -18.81 -14.24 -1.24
CA ASP A 431 -18.34 -13.06 -0.51
C ASP A 431 -19.55 -12.40 0.18
N PHE A 432 -19.40 -11.24 0.83
CA PHE A 432 -20.45 -10.58 1.58
C PHE A 432 -20.81 -9.22 0.98
N ASN A 433 -22.12 -8.95 0.90
CA ASN A 433 -22.57 -7.60 0.56
C ASN A 433 -22.12 -6.59 1.62
N PRO A 434 -21.50 -5.45 1.26
CA PRO A 434 -20.94 -4.52 2.24
C PRO A 434 -21.98 -3.75 3.08
N LYS A 435 -23.26 -3.81 2.70
CA LYS A 435 -24.36 -3.17 3.43
C LYS A 435 -25.19 -4.18 4.22
N THR A 436 -25.57 -5.30 3.59
CA THR A 436 -26.47 -6.30 4.18
C THR A 436 -25.75 -7.48 4.81
N TYR A 437 -24.48 -7.70 4.45
CA TYR A 437 -23.67 -8.87 4.81
C TYR A 437 -24.28 -10.22 4.38
N GLU A 438 -25.29 -10.19 3.51
CA GLU A 438 -25.79 -11.40 2.87
C GLU A 438 -24.73 -11.95 1.90
N ALA A 439 -24.67 -13.27 1.78
CA ALA A 439 -23.76 -13.94 0.86
C ALA A 439 -24.05 -13.54 -0.60
N THR A 440 -22.99 -13.19 -1.32
CA THR A 440 -23.03 -12.79 -2.73
C THR A 440 -22.04 -13.62 -3.56
N PRO A 441 -22.27 -13.73 -4.89
CA PRO A 441 -21.32 -14.38 -5.81
C PRO A 441 -19.90 -13.80 -5.75
N GLU A 442 -18.89 -14.69 -5.81
CA GLU A 442 -17.48 -14.32 -6.04
C GLU A 442 -16.81 -15.27 -7.04
N LEU A 443 -16.20 -16.38 -6.58
CA LEU A 443 -15.76 -17.46 -7.48
C LEU A 443 -16.97 -18.24 -8.04
N ALA A 444 -17.97 -18.52 -7.19
CA ALA A 444 -19.26 -19.00 -7.66
C ALA A 444 -20.05 -17.85 -8.29
N LYS A 445 -20.58 -18.04 -9.50
CA LYS A 445 -21.54 -17.13 -10.12
C LYS A 445 -22.95 -17.27 -9.55
N SER A 446 -23.30 -18.48 -9.11
CA SER A 446 -24.60 -18.82 -8.55
C SER A 446 -24.53 -20.14 -7.78
N TRP A 447 -25.55 -20.43 -6.98
CA TRP A 447 -25.74 -21.74 -6.37
C TRP A 447 -27.21 -22.11 -6.29
N ASN A 448 -27.47 -23.41 -6.31
CA ASN A 448 -28.79 -23.99 -6.06
C ASN A 448 -28.75 -24.80 -4.77
N VAL A 449 -29.89 -24.89 -4.09
CA VAL A 449 -30.07 -25.68 -2.87
C VAL A 449 -31.22 -26.66 -3.07
N SER A 450 -31.08 -27.88 -2.56
CA SER A 450 -32.15 -28.88 -2.56
C SER A 450 -33.31 -28.50 -1.64
N ASP A 451 -34.49 -29.08 -1.85
CA ASP A 451 -35.69 -28.80 -1.05
C ASP A 451 -35.52 -29.09 0.45
N ASP A 452 -34.65 -30.03 0.82
CA ASP A 452 -34.32 -30.37 2.21
C ASP A 452 -33.20 -29.49 2.81
N GLY A 453 -32.61 -28.58 2.02
CA GLY A 453 -31.56 -27.66 2.44
C GLY A 453 -30.21 -28.32 2.74
N LYS A 454 -30.00 -29.56 2.29
CA LYS A 454 -28.77 -30.34 2.59
C LYS A 454 -27.79 -30.44 1.44
N THR A 455 -28.22 -30.21 0.21
CA THR A 455 -27.34 -30.28 -0.97
C THR A 455 -27.22 -28.91 -1.60
N TYR A 456 -25.99 -28.42 -1.73
CA TYR A 456 -25.67 -27.15 -2.39
C TYR A 456 -24.78 -27.39 -3.61
N ILE A 457 -25.19 -26.85 -4.76
CA ILE A 457 -24.42 -26.93 -6.01
C ILE A 457 -24.02 -25.52 -6.42
N PHE A 458 -22.73 -25.23 -6.38
CA PHE A 458 -22.16 -23.95 -6.82
C PHE A 458 -21.62 -24.07 -8.24
N LYS A 459 -21.95 -23.07 -9.07
CA LYS A 459 -21.44 -22.94 -10.44
C LYS A 459 -20.34 -21.88 -10.48
N LEU A 460 -19.12 -22.28 -10.80
CA LEU A 460 -17.93 -21.44 -10.77
C LEU A 460 -17.79 -20.62 -12.07
N ARG A 461 -17.11 -19.48 -11.96
CA ARG A 461 -16.71 -18.69 -13.12
C ARG A 461 -15.52 -19.34 -13.85
N GLN A 462 -15.54 -19.32 -15.18
CA GLN A 462 -14.48 -19.90 -16.02
C GLN A 462 -13.33 -18.93 -16.32
N ASP A 463 -13.52 -17.64 -15.97
CA ASP A 463 -12.54 -16.56 -16.17
C ASP A 463 -11.65 -16.32 -14.96
N ALA A 464 -11.88 -17.03 -13.84
CA ALA A 464 -10.98 -16.98 -12.68
C ALA A 464 -9.70 -17.74 -12.96
N LYS A 465 -8.56 -17.08 -12.72
CA LYS A 465 -7.23 -17.63 -12.95
C LYS A 465 -6.33 -17.44 -11.73
N TRP A 466 -5.43 -18.39 -11.53
CA TRP A 466 -4.24 -18.22 -10.71
C TRP A 466 -3.27 -17.25 -11.39
N THR A 467 -2.34 -16.68 -10.63
CA THR A 467 -1.29 -15.77 -11.13
C THR A 467 -0.41 -16.36 -12.22
N ASN A 468 -0.25 -17.69 -12.28
CA ASN A 468 0.45 -18.39 -13.36
C ASN A 468 -0.41 -18.60 -14.62
N GLY A 469 -1.63 -18.07 -14.66
CA GLY A 469 -2.56 -18.16 -15.79
C GLY A 469 -3.42 -19.42 -15.84
N LYS A 470 -3.21 -20.41 -14.95
CA LYS A 470 -4.06 -21.61 -14.87
C LYS A 470 -5.47 -21.26 -14.39
N PRO A 471 -6.54 -21.93 -14.87
CA PRO A 471 -7.89 -21.72 -14.37
C PRO A 471 -8.01 -22.16 -12.90
N VAL A 472 -8.85 -21.46 -12.14
CA VAL A 472 -9.30 -21.90 -10.81
C VAL A 472 -10.47 -22.86 -10.98
N THR A 473 -10.42 -24.04 -10.36
CA THR A 473 -11.41 -25.10 -10.58
C THR A 473 -12.07 -25.59 -9.29
N ALA A 474 -13.16 -26.34 -9.41
CA ALA A 474 -13.81 -27.03 -8.31
C ALA A 474 -12.87 -28.01 -7.59
N HIS A 475 -11.91 -28.59 -8.32
CA HIS A 475 -10.92 -29.51 -7.78
C HIS A 475 -9.98 -28.83 -6.77
N ASP A 476 -9.67 -27.53 -6.94
CA ASP A 476 -8.83 -26.77 -6.02
C ASP A 476 -9.49 -26.64 -4.62
N ILE A 477 -10.81 -26.51 -4.58
CA ILE A 477 -11.60 -26.40 -3.34
C ILE A 477 -11.73 -27.77 -2.67
N VAL A 478 -12.06 -28.83 -3.44
CA VAL A 478 -12.12 -30.21 -2.93
C VAL A 478 -10.79 -30.60 -2.30
N TRP A 479 -9.67 -30.31 -2.99
CA TRP A 479 -8.33 -30.57 -2.49
C TRP A 479 -8.04 -29.78 -1.22
N ALA A 480 -8.41 -28.50 -1.16
CA ALA A 480 -8.23 -27.66 0.03
C ALA A 480 -8.98 -28.22 1.25
N ILE A 481 -10.26 -28.57 1.10
CA ILE A 481 -11.06 -29.17 2.18
C ILE A 481 -10.46 -30.51 2.62
N HIS A 482 -10.04 -31.35 1.68
CA HIS A 482 -9.35 -32.61 1.99
C HIS A 482 -8.05 -32.38 2.77
N ARG A 483 -7.30 -31.33 2.46
CA ARG A 483 -6.09 -30.94 3.21
C ARG A 483 -6.44 -30.53 4.64
N HIS A 484 -7.49 -29.73 4.82
CA HIS A 484 -7.86 -29.15 6.11
C HIS A 484 -8.49 -30.16 7.06
N ILE A 485 -9.26 -31.15 6.56
CA ILE A 485 -10.06 -32.05 7.40
C ILE A 485 -9.30 -33.28 7.91
N LYS A 486 -8.06 -33.52 7.46
CA LYS A 486 -7.28 -34.72 7.85
C LYS A 486 -7.21 -34.88 9.37
N PRO A 487 -7.22 -36.11 9.91
CA PRO A 487 -6.97 -36.33 11.33
C PRO A 487 -5.67 -35.66 11.78
N ASN A 488 -5.68 -35.03 12.95
CA ASN A 488 -4.56 -34.23 13.48
C ASN A 488 -4.14 -33.05 12.59
N SER A 489 -5.02 -32.58 11.69
CA SER A 489 -4.85 -31.29 11.03
C SER A 489 -4.67 -30.23 12.11
N LYS A 490 -3.54 -29.54 12.14
CA LYS A 490 -3.35 -28.33 12.97
C LYS A 490 -4.12 -27.12 12.42
N CYS A 491 -5.18 -27.35 11.65
CA CYS A 491 -6.06 -26.33 11.11
C CYS A 491 -6.88 -25.76 12.28
N PRO A 492 -6.68 -24.49 12.65
CA PRO A 492 -7.29 -23.91 13.85
C PRO A 492 -8.82 -23.85 13.79
N SER A 493 -9.37 -23.69 12.58
CA SER A 493 -10.81 -23.49 12.35
C SER A 493 -11.49 -24.71 11.73
N VAL A 494 -10.92 -25.91 11.87
CA VAL A 494 -11.41 -27.14 11.22
C VAL A 494 -12.87 -27.48 11.54
N SER A 495 -13.35 -27.08 12.73
CA SER A 495 -14.75 -27.25 13.13
C SER A 495 -15.74 -26.53 12.21
N MET A 496 -15.32 -25.47 11.51
CA MET A 496 -16.16 -24.77 10.52
C MET A 496 -16.50 -25.64 9.30
N LEU A 497 -15.79 -26.75 9.08
CA LEU A 497 -16.11 -27.73 8.04
C LEU A 497 -17.10 -28.79 8.51
N TYR A 498 -17.44 -28.85 9.80
CA TYR A 498 -18.29 -29.94 10.35
C TYR A 498 -19.74 -29.88 9.91
N VAL A 499 -20.16 -28.78 9.28
CA VAL A 499 -21.44 -28.69 8.57
C VAL A 499 -21.48 -29.64 7.36
N ILE A 500 -20.33 -29.95 6.76
CA ILE A 500 -20.21 -30.90 5.64
C ILE A 500 -20.40 -32.32 6.17
N LYS A 501 -21.21 -33.11 5.47
CA LYS A 501 -21.50 -34.50 5.83
C LYS A 501 -20.22 -35.29 6.04
N ASN A 502 -20.18 -36.04 7.13
CA ASN A 502 -19.06 -36.85 7.59
C ASN A 502 -17.77 -36.11 7.98
N ALA A 503 -17.67 -34.78 7.83
CA ALA A 503 -16.42 -34.05 8.07
C ALA A 503 -15.92 -34.19 9.52
N SER A 504 -16.79 -34.03 10.52
CA SER A 504 -16.42 -34.25 11.93
C SER A 504 -15.97 -35.69 12.23
N LYS A 505 -16.63 -36.68 11.61
CA LYS A 505 -16.28 -38.11 11.78
C LYS A 505 -14.92 -38.42 11.15
N ILE A 506 -14.60 -37.79 10.02
CA ILE A 506 -13.31 -37.92 9.34
C ILE A 506 -12.20 -37.26 10.16
N ASN A 507 -12.40 -36.02 10.61
CA ASN A 507 -11.38 -35.31 11.39
C ASN A 507 -11.05 -36.03 12.71
N ASN A 508 -12.07 -36.60 13.36
CA ASN A 508 -11.92 -37.39 14.57
C ASN A 508 -11.43 -38.85 14.31
N GLY A 509 -11.12 -39.21 13.07
CA GLY A 509 -10.61 -40.54 12.70
C GLY A 509 -11.64 -41.68 12.79
N LYS A 510 -12.93 -41.39 13.03
CA LYS A 510 -14.01 -42.37 13.07
C LYS A 510 -14.33 -42.92 11.67
N ILE A 511 -14.17 -42.10 10.63
CA ILE A 511 -14.20 -42.52 9.23
C ILE A 511 -12.79 -42.29 8.65
N LYS A 512 -12.13 -43.36 8.21
CA LYS A 512 -10.76 -43.27 7.66
C LYS A 512 -10.73 -42.93 6.16
N ASP A 513 -11.79 -43.27 5.45
CA ASP A 513 -11.91 -43.04 4.02
C ASP A 513 -12.39 -41.61 3.75
N ILE A 514 -11.46 -40.74 3.33
CA ILE A 514 -11.74 -39.32 3.08
C ILE A 514 -12.70 -39.12 1.91
N SER A 515 -12.81 -40.09 0.97
CA SER A 515 -13.73 -39.98 -0.17
C SER A 515 -15.21 -39.96 0.24
N LYS A 516 -15.52 -40.31 1.49
CA LYS A 516 -16.87 -40.25 2.07
C LYS A 516 -17.26 -38.86 2.57
N ILE A 517 -16.38 -37.86 2.50
CA ILE A 517 -16.76 -36.49 2.85
C ILE A 517 -17.79 -35.96 1.85
N GLY A 518 -18.75 -35.16 2.33
CA GLY A 518 -19.80 -34.56 1.51
C GLY A 518 -19.33 -33.39 0.64
N VAL A 519 -18.19 -33.49 -0.05
CA VAL A 519 -17.76 -32.48 -1.03
C VAL A 519 -17.15 -33.15 -2.26
N ARG A 520 -17.61 -32.75 -3.45
CA ARG A 520 -17.09 -33.28 -4.73
C ARG A 520 -17.19 -32.26 -5.86
N ALA A 521 -16.22 -32.31 -6.77
CA ALA A 521 -16.29 -31.63 -8.06
C ALA A 521 -17.10 -32.51 -9.01
N LEU A 522 -18.21 -32.00 -9.55
CA LEU A 522 -18.99 -32.68 -10.58
C LEU A 522 -18.33 -32.51 -11.96
N ASP A 523 -17.68 -31.37 -12.17
CA ASP A 523 -16.82 -31.01 -13.30
C ASP A 523 -15.87 -29.88 -12.86
N ASP A 524 -15.00 -29.40 -13.76
CA ASP A 524 -14.02 -28.34 -13.47
C ASP A 524 -14.63 -27.06 -12.85
N PHE A 525 -15.91 -26.77 -13.15
CA PHE A 525 -16.57 -25.51 -12.77
C PHE A 525 -17.87 -25.74 -12.00
N THR A 526 -18.08 -26.93 -11.43
CA THR A 526 -19.24 -27.25 -10.61
C THR A 526 -18.82 -28.02 -9.38
N ILE A 527 -19.08 -27.46 -8.20
CA ILE A 527 -18.83 -28.12 -6.91
C ILE A 527 -20.14 -28.38 -6.19
N GLU A 528 -20.28 -29.58 -5.64
CA GLU A 528 -21.40 -30.00 -4.83
C GLU A 528 -20.95 -30.23 -3.38
N PHE A 529 -21.76 -29.73 -2.45
CA PHE A 529 -21.66 -30.00 -1.02
C PHE A 529 -22.90 -30.75 -0.54
N GLU A 530 -22.71 -31.85 0.18
CA GLU A 530 -23.72 -32.53 0.96
C GLU A 530 -23.46 -32.25 2.45
N LEU A 531 -24.46 -31.72 3.16
CA LEU A 531 -24.35 -31.26 4.54
C LEU A 531 -24.90 -32.32 5.52
N GLU A 532 -24.40 -32.33 6.76
CA GLU A 532 -24.85 -33.28 7.79
C GLU A 532 -26.31 -33.00 8.19
N ASN A 533 -26.70 -31.73 8.22
CA ASN A 533 -28.06 -31.26 8.49
C ASN A 533 -28.42 -30.10 7.55
N SER A 534 -29.70 -29.72 7.51
CA SER A 534 -30.12 -28.52 6.78
C SER A 534 -29.40 -27.30 7.36
N ALA A 535 -28.83 -26.46 6.50
CA ALA A 535 -28.07 -25.29 6.90
C ALA A 535 -28.27 -24.15 5.90
N SER A 536 -29.38 -23.43 6.06
CA SER A 536 -29.73 -22.25 5.25
C SER A 536 -28.70 -21.10 5.28
N TYR A 537 -27.78 -21.11 6.25
CA TYR A 537 -26.67 -20.16 6.40
C TYR A 537 -25.38 -20.60 5.66
N PHE A 538 -25.35 -21.79 5.05
CA PHE A 538 -24.14 -22.34 4.40
C PHE A 538 -23.51 -21.42 3.34
N PRO A 539 -24.27 -20.67 2.51
CA PRO A 539 -23.67 -19.70 1.59
C PRO A 539 -22.83 -18.62 2.30
N GLY A 540 -23.16 -18.26 3.55
CA GLY A 540 -22.35 -17.34 4.35
C GLY A 540 -21.06 -17.98 4.88
N MET A 541 -21.05 -19.29 5.15
CA MET A 541 -19.83 -20.01 5.53
C MET A 541 -18.90 -20.27 4.35
N ALA A 542 -19.45 -20.47 3.15
CA ALA A 542 -18.70 -20.76 1.94
C ALA A 542 -17.70 -19.66 1.53
N GLY A 543 -17.85 -18.44 2.06
CA GLY A 543 -16.91 -17.34 1.85
C GLY A 543 -15.72 -17.31 2.82
N LEU A 544 -15.75 -18.13 3.87
CA LEU A 544 -14.70 -18.15 4.89
C LEU A 544 -13.37 -18.70 4.32
N PRO A 545 -12.21 -18.26 4.85
CA PRO A 545 -10.88 -18.68 4.38
C PRO A 545 -10.69 -20.19 4.24
N ILE A 546 -11.29 -20.98 5.14
CA ILE A 546 -11.17 -22.45 5.14
C ILE A 546 -11.83 -23.13 3.93
N TYR A 547 -12.73 -22.45 3.23
CA TYR A 547 -13.42 -22.91 2.01
C TYR A 547 -12.75 -22.41 0.71
N ARG A 548 -11.71 -21.58 0.80
CA ARG A 548 -11.07 -20.99 -0.39
C ARG A 548 -10.34 -22.06 -1.23
N PRO A 549 -10.35 -21.93 -2.57
CA PRO A 549 -9.51 -22.75 -3.43
C PRO A 549 -8.04 -22.53 -3.05
N LEU A 550 -7.22 -23.58 -3.16
CA LEU A 550 -5.78 -23.50 -2.92
C LEU A 550 -4.99 -24.08 -4.11
N PRO A 551 -3.82 -23.52 -4.44
CA PRO A 551 -3.02 -23.98 -5.58
C PRO A 551 -2.27 -25.27 -5.20
N SER A 552 -2.94 -26.41 -5.34
CA SER A 552 -2.47 -27.74 -4.92
C SER A 552 -1.05 -28.04 -5.39
N GLU A 553 -0.76 -27.86 -6.68
CA GLU A 553 0.57 -28.07 -7.27
C GLU A 553 1.66 -27.21 -6.60
N THR A 554 1.37 -25.93 -6.33
CA THR A 554 2.30 -25.00 -5.67
C THR A 554 2.58 -25.45 -4.24
N ILE A 555 1.52 -25.79 -3.49
CA ILE A 555 1.67 -26.25 -2.10
C ILE A 555 2.43 -27.58 -2.04
N GLU A 556 2.16 -28.49 -2.97
CA GLU A 556 2.84 -29.77 -3.04
C GLU A 556 4.31 -29.62 -3.45
N LYS A 557 4.63 -28.69 -4.34
CA LYS A 557 6.02 -28.41 -4.78
C LYS A 557 6.83 -27.71 -3.69
N TYR A 558 6.31 -26.62 -3.11
CA TYR A 558 7.07 -25.73 -2.22
C TYR A 558 6.85 -25.99 -0.73
N LYS A 559 5.90 -26.85 -0.37
CA LYS A 559 5.60 -27.25 1.01
C LYS A 559 5.40 -26.02 1.91
N LYS A 560 6.24 -25.82 2.94
CA LYS A 560 6.12 -24.68 3.86
C LYS A 560 6.46 -23.33 3.23
N ALA A 561 7.28 -23.32 2.17
CA ALA A 561 7.70 -22.10 1.49
C ALA A 561 6.70 -21.64 0.40
N TRP A 562 5.55 -22.32 0.27
CA TRP A 562 4.58 -22.02 -0.78
C TRP A 562 4.01 -20.60 -0.70
N THR A 563 3.99 -19.99 0.48
CA THR A 563 3.52 -18.62 0.70
C THR A 563 4.62 -17.56 0.57
N GLU A 564 5.86 -17.94 0.30
CA GLU A 564 6.92 -16.95 0.06
C GLU A 564 6.68 -16.22 -1.27
N PRO A 565 7.03 -14.92 -1.41
CA PRO A 565 6.67 -14.11 -2.57
C PRO A 565 7.05 -14.70 -3.93
N GLU A 566 8.18 -15.41 -4.00
CA GLU A 566 8.67 -16.04 -5.23
C GLU A 566 7.92 -17.33 -5.62
N ASN A 567 7.12 -17.90 -4.71
CA ASN A 567 6.47 -19.20 -4.89
C ASN A 567 4.94 -19.08 -4.98
N ILE A 568 4.35 -18.18 -4.17
CA ILE A 568 2.91 -18.10 -3.96
C ILE A 568 2.15 -17.89 -5.26
N GLN A 569 1.04 -18.61 -5.39
CA GLN A 569 0.08 -18.39 -6.47
C GLN A 569 -1.24 -17.93 -5.87
N THR A 570 -1.71 -16.78 -6.32
CA THR A 570 -2.91 -16.10 -5.83
C THR A 570 -3.97 -16.03 -6.93
N ASN A 571 -5.23 -15.86 -6.56
CA ASN A 571 -6.34 -15.68 -7.51
C ASN A 571 -7.25 -14.49 -7.13
N GLY A 572 -6.88 -13.73 -6.10
CA GLY A 572 -7.52 -12.50 -5.66
C GLY A 572 -7.12 -11.27 -6.48
N SER A 573 -7.60 -10.11 -6.03
CA SER A 573 -7.35 -8.80 -6.67
C SER A 573 -5.90 -8.32 -6.60
N TYR A 574 -5.11 -8.89 -5.69
CA TYR A 574 -3.71 -8.53 -5.48
C TYR A 574 -2.81 -9.76 -5.37
N ASN A 575 -1.54 -9.56 -5.70
CA ASN A 575 -0.45 -10.53 -5.61
C ASN A 575 0.56 -10.07 -4.58
N LEU A 576 1.12 -11.02 -3.81
CA LEU A 576 2.22 -10.76 -2.90
C LEU A 576 3.51 -10.61 -3.69
N VAL A 577 4.19 -9.47 -3.55
CA VAL A 577 5.45 -9.20 -4.29
C VAL A 577 6.63 -8.91 -3.38
N TYR A 578 6.40 -8.59 -2.11
CA TYR A 578 7.44 -8.42 -1.10
C TYR A 578 6.88 -8.69 0.29
N TRP A 579 7.65 -9.38 1.13
CA TRP A 579 7.27 -9.65 2.51
C TRP A 579 8.49 -9.67 3.43
N ASP A 580 8.67 -8.58 4.18
CA ASP A 580 9.44 -8.59 5.42
C ASP A 580 8.48 -8.84 6.58
N LYS A 581 8.60 -10.02 7.21
CA LYS A 581 7.69 -10.49 8.27
C LYS A 581 7.66 -9.56 9.50
N SER A 582 8.66 -8.70 9.67
CA SER A 582 8.76 -7.80 10.82
C SER A 582 8.41 -6.35 10.49
N LEU A 583 8.40 -5.97 9.21
CA LEU A 583 8.34 -4.56 8.81
C LEU A 583 7.23 -4.23 7.82
N LEU A 584 7.16 -4.97 6.71
CA LEU A 584 6.44 -4.50 5.53
C LEU A 584 6.01 -5.65 4.62
N MET A 585 4.74 -5.62 4.21
CA MET A 585 4.22 -6.42 3.11
C MET A 585 3.76 -5.51 1.97
N ILE A 586 4.14 -5.85 0.74
CA ILE A 586 3.73 -5.11 -0.46
C ILE A 586 2.91 -6.05 -1.34
N LEU A 587 1.68 -5.62 -1.62
CA LEU A 587 0.79 -6.26 -2.57
C LEU A 587 0.64 -5.39 -3.81
N LYS A 588 0.67 -6.00 -5.00
CA LYS A 588 0.44 -5.33 -6.28
C LYS A 588 -0.80 -5.87 -6.96
N LYS A 589 -1.52 -4.98 -7.64
CA LYS A 589 -2.72 -5.34 -8.41
C LYS A 589 -2.44 -6.56 -9.29
N ASN A 590 -3.32 -7.55 -9.23
CA ASN A 590 -3.20 -8.78 -9.98
C ASN A 590 -3.75 -8.62 -11.41
N PRO A 591 -2.91 -8.68 -12.46
CA PRO A 591 -3.39 -8.55 -13.84
C PRO A 591 -4.25 -9.74 -14.29
N ASN A 592 -4.19 -10.87 -13.59
CA ASN A 592 -4.97 -12.08 -13.88
C ASN A 592 -6.28 -12.19 -13.09
N TYR A 593 -6.59 -11.20 -12.24
CA TYR A 593 -7.86 -11.17 -11.51
C TYR A 593 -9.05 -11.04 -12.47
N TYR A 594 -10.13 -11.80 -12.23
CA TYR A 594 -11.27 -11.85 -13.16
C TYR A 594 -11.94 -10.49 -13.37
N ASP A 595 -11.89 -9.59 -12.38
CA ASP A 595 -12.45 -8.23 -12.41
C ASP A 595 -11.36 -7.17 -12.22
N GLU A 596 -10.19 -7.42 -12.82
CA GLU A 596 -9.01 -6.54 -12.76
C GLU A 596 -9.35 -5.08 -13.05
N LYS A 597 -10.29 -4.81 -13.96
CA LYS A 597 -10.67 -3.45 -14.39
C LYS A 597 -11.28 -2.62 -13.26
N LYS A 598 -11.91 -3.27 -12.28
CA LYS A 598 -12.52 -2.60 -11.13
C LYS A 598 -11.50 -2.19 -10.07
N VAL A 599 -10.35 -2.87 -10.03
CA VAL A 599 -9.28 -2.62 -9.06
C VAL A 599 -8.53 -1.33 -9.44
N ALA A 600 -8.81 -0.25 -8.74
CA ALA A 600 -8.23 1.07 -9.04
C ALA A 600 -6.87 1.32 -8.38
N ILE A 601 -6.60 0.71 -7.22
CA ILE A 601 -5.38 0.93 -6.44
C ILE A 601 -4.28 -0.03 -6.93
N PRO A 602 -3.16 0.46 -7.51
CA PRO A 602 -2.12 -0.41 -8.06
C PRO A 602 -1.27 -1.13 -7.01
N GLU A 603 -1.10 -0.55 -5.83
CA GLU A 603 -0.21 -1.06 -4.79
C GLU A 603 -0.77 -0.81 -3.38
N ILE A 604 -0.68 -1.82 -2.52
CA ILE A 604 -0.99 -1.74 -1.10
C ILE A 604 0.29 -2.04 -0.32
N ARG A 605 0.58 -1.21 0.69
CA ARG A 605 1.66 -1.43 1.65
C ARG A 605 1.10 -1.60 3.05
N TYR A 606 1.27 -2.78 3.61
CA TYR A 606 0.96 -3.07 5.01
C TYR A 606 2.22 -2.91 5.85
N ASN A 607 2.25 -1.87 6.69
CA ASN A 607 3.35 -1.59 7.62
C ASN A 607 3.08 -2.28 8.96
N THR A 608 4.00 -3.12 9.42
CA THR A 608 3.89 -3.78 10.73
C THR A 608 4.12 -2.74 11.83
N ILE A 609 3.08 -2.41 12.59
CA ILE A 609 3.12 -1.37 13.62
C ILE A 609 2.44 -1.90 14.89
N HIS A 610 3.22 -2.17 15.92
CA HIS A 610 2.71 -2.74 17.17
C HIS A 610 2.10 -1.70 18.14
N ASN A 611 2.45 -0.43 17.97
CA ASN A 611 2.02 0.63 18.88
C ASN A 611 1.01 1.55 18.19
N SER A 612 -0.24 1.49 18.65
CA SER A 612 -1.33 2.32 18.13
C SER A 612 -1.08 3.83 18.22
N ALA A 613 -0.33 4.31 19.23
CA ALA A 613 0.01 5.73 19.32
C ALA A 613 1.03 6.14 18.24
N VAL A 614 1.98 5.26 17.91
CA VAL A 614 2.90 5.46 16.77
C VAL A 614 2.11 5.47 15.47
N GLY A 615 1.21 4.51 15.27
CA GLY A 615 0.34 4.48 14.09
C GLY A 615 -0.54 5.73 13.95
N LEU A 616 -1.05 6.29 15.07
CA LEU A 616 -1.83 7.52 15.02
C LEU A 616 -0.98 8.71 14.54
N VAL A 617 0.24 8.84 15.06
CA VAL A 617 1.19 9.88 14.60
C VAL A 617 1.54 9.69 13.12
N MET A 618 1.75 8.45 12.68
CA MET A 618 2.00 8.16 11.26
C MET A 618 0.81 8.53 10.37
N PHE A 619 -0.43 8.29 10.83
CA PHE A 619 -1.63 8.75 10.13
C PHE A 619 -1.68 10.28 10.05
N GLU A 620 -1.43 10.98 11.16
CA GLU A 620 -1.39 12.45 11.22
C GLU A 620 -0.33 13.06 10.29
N ASN A 621 0.79 12.36 10.10
CA ASN A 621 1.87 12.71 9.18
C ASN A 621 1.59 12.32 7.72
N ASN A 622 0.42 11.76 7.41
CA ASN A 622 0.09 11.17 6.11
C ASN A 622 1.02 10.03 5.69
N GLU A 623 1.64 9.30 6.61
CA GLU A 623 2.42 8.08 6.33
C GLU A 623 1.54 6.82 6.29
N LEU A 624 0.33 6.90 6.88
CA LEU A 624 -0.75 5.93 6.74
C LEU A 624 -2.00 6.60 6.18
N ASP A 625 -2.76 5.86 5.37
CA ASP A 625 -4.02 6.33 4.81
C ASP A 625 -5.23 5.91 5.64
N ILE A 626 -5.10 4.85 6.44
CA ILE A 626 -6.14 4.39 7.38
C ILE A 626 -5.46 3.93 8.67
N ILE A 627 -6.02 4.28 9.82
CA ILE A 627 -5.77 3.58 11.09
C ILE A 627 -7.11 3.24 11.73
N GLY A 628 -7.15 2.18 12.54
CA GLY A 628 -8.32 1.78 13.29
C GLY A 628 -8.83 0.38 12.95
N GLY A 629 -9.98 0.06 13.56
CA GLY A 629 -10.65 -1.24 13.48
C GLY A 629 -9.70 -2.42 13.59
N ASN A 630 -9.75 -3.32 12.61
CA ASN A 630 -8.97 -4.55 12.59
C ASN A 630 -7.55 -4.39 12.03
N PHE A 631 -7.17 -3.20 11.54
CA PHE A 631 -5.80 -2.93 11.10
C PHE A 631 -4.88 -2.65 12.29
N LEU A 632 -5.17 -1.55 13.00
CA LEU A 632 -4.46 -1.09 14.18
C LEU A 632 -5.41 -0.21 14.99
N GLN A 633 -5.91 -0.73 16.12
CA GLN A 633 -6.96 -0.05 16.90
C GLN A 633 -6.53 1.34 17.37
N ILE A 634 -7.42 2.32 17.27
CA ILE A 634 -7.23 3.66 17.86
C ILE A 634 -7.24 3.52 19.39
N PRO A 635 -6.29 4.12 20.14
CA PRO A 635 -6.33 4.11 21.58
C PRO A 635 -7.60 4.76 22.13
N PHE A 636 -8.38 4.01 22.92
CA PHE A 636 -9.67 4.49 23.46
C PHE A 636 -9.60 5.86 24.14
N LYS A 637 -8.49 6.16 24.83
CA LYS A 637 -8.29 7.44 25.52
C LYS A 637 -8.23 8.65 24.57
N GLN A 638 -7.88 8.44 23.30
CA GLN A 638 -7.73 9.48 22.29
C GLN A 638 -9.01 9.71 21.48
N LEU A 639 -10.04 8.87 21.63
CA LEU A 639 -11.27 8.98 20.83
C LEU A 639 -11.96 10.35 21.00
N ASN A 640 -12.10 10.83 22.24
CA ASN A 640 -12.71 12.14 22.49
C ASN A 640 -11.89 13.27 21.88
N GLU A 641 -10.56 13.21 22.00
CA GLU A 641 -9.65 14.22 21.42
C GLU A 641 -9.73 14.23 19.89
N ILE A 642 -9.79 13.05 19.26
CA ILE A 642 -9.95 12.89 17.81
C ILE A 642 -11.27 13.49 17.33
N GLN A 643 -12.38 13.20 18.03
CA GLN A 643 -13.71 13.66 17.62
C GLN A 643 -13.87 15.19 17.68
N VAL A 644 -13.17 15.85 18.60
CA VAL A 644 -13.23 17.33 18.74
C VAL A 644 -12.10 18.05 17.99
N ASN A 645 -11.13 17.33 17.42
CA ASN A 645 -10.02 17.92 16.68
C ASN A 645 -10.46 18.22 15.23
N PRO A 646 -10.48 19.50 14.80
CA PRO A 646 -10.95 19.87 13.45
C PRO A 646 -10.16 19.26 12.28
N LYS A 647 -8.93 18.79 12.51
CA LYS A 647 -8.13 18.11 11.47
C LYS A 647 -8.48 16.63 11.31
N LEU A 648 -9.02 16.00 12.34
CA LEU A 648 -9.25 14.55 12.40
C LEU A 648 -10.73 14.19 12.44
N SER A 649 -11.60 15.07 12.93
CA SER A 649 -13.04 14.83 13.07
C SER A 649 -13.69 14.43 11.75
N ASP A 650 -13.30 15.08 10.64
CA ASP A 650 -13.86 14.79 9.30
C ASP A 650 -13.36 13.47 8.71
N GLN A 651 -12.27 12.92 9.27
CA GLN A 651 -11.67 11.66 8.88
C GLN A 651 -12.11 10.50 9.80
N TYR A 652 -12.77 10.83 10.91
CA TYR A 652 -13.23 9.87 11.90
C TYR A 652 -14.47 9.11 11.41
N SER A 653 -14.47 7.80 11.60
CA SER A 653 -15.56 6.91 11.25
C SER A 653 -15.79 5.87 12.32
N LYS A 654 -17.01 5.82 12.85
CA LYS A 654 -17.50 4.73 13.70
C LYS A 654 -18.25 3.70 12.84
N LYS A 655 -17.93 2.43 12.99
CA LYS A 655 -18.53 1.31 12.24
C LYS A 655 -18.87 0.13 13.16
N PRO A 656 -19.85 -0.72 12.83
CA PRO A 656 -20.17 -1.90 13.64
C PRO A 656 -19.03 -2.94 13.63
N MET A 657 -18.75 -3.64 14.74
CA MET A 657 -17.72 -4.71 14.79
C MET A 657 -18.32 -6.13 14.85
N PHE A 658 -19.64 -6.26 14.79
CA PHE A 658 -20.41 -7.50 14.94
C PHE A 658 -20.02 -8.35 16.15
N SER A 659 -19.76 -7.64 17.24
CA SER A 659 -19.52 -8.21 18.55
C SER A 659 -20.49 -7.63 19.56
N THR A 660 -20.92 -8.46 20.51
CA THR A 660 -21.77 -8.04 21.63
C THR A 660 -21.03 -8.28 22.93
N TYR A 661 -20.93 -7.25 23.77
CA TYR A 661 -20.49 -7.41 25.16
C TYR A 661 -21.71 -7.70 26.03
N ALA A 662 -21.71 -8.83 26.75
CA ALA A 662 -22.80 -9.23 27.61
C ALA A 662 -22.33 -9.91 28.90
N TYR A 663 -23.29 -10.19 29.78
CA TYR A 663 -23.16 -11.16 30.85
C TYR A 663 -24.16 -12.29 30.64
N GLY A 664 -23.75 -13.55 30.77
CA GLY A 664 -24.65 -14.69 30.79
C GLY A 664 -24.97 -15.15 32.20
N PHE A 665 -26.13 -15.80 32.35
CA PHE A 665 -26.59 -16.37 33.60
C PHE A 665 -26.50 -17.89 33.55
N ASN A 666 -25.94 -18.51 34.59
CA ASN A 666 -26.00 -19.95 34.77
C ASN A 666 -27.38 -20.32 35.33
N THR A 667 -28.31 -20.77 34.49
CA THR A 667 -29.70 -21.01 34.88
C THR A 667 -29.90 -22.26 35.74
N LYS A 668 -28.83 -23.02 36.02
CA LYS A 668 -28.85 -24.18 36.93
C LYS A 668 -28.64 -23.77 38.39
N LEU A 669 -28.05 -22.60 38.64
CA LEU A 669 -27.70 -22.13 39.98
C LEU A 669 -28.76 -21.17 40.53
N PRO A 670 -29.38 -21.44 41.69
CA PRO A 670 -30.28 -20.47 42.30
C PRO A 670 -29.50 -19.24 42.81
N PRO A 671 -30.07 -18.01 42.71
CA PRO A 671 -31.42 -17.69 42.26
C PRO A 671 -31.49 -17.36 40.74
N MET A 672 -30.45 -17.70 39.96
CA MET A 672 -30.40 -17.45 38.50
C MET A 672 -31.24 -18.44 37.70
N ASP A 673 -31.81 -19.47 38.32
CA ASP A 673 -32.83 -20.35 37.76
C ASP A 673 -34.16 -19.61 37.52
N ASN A 674 -34.47 -18.58 38.31
CA ASN A 674 -35.69 -17.80 38.19
C ASN A 674 -35.57 -16.65 37.14
N PRO A 675 -36.39 -16.64 36.07
CA PRO A 675 -36.35 -15.60 35.05
C PRO A 675 -36.69 -14.21 35.58
N LEU A 676 -37.48 -14.08 36.65
CA LEU A 676 -37.79 -12.77 37.25
C LEU A 676 -36.56 -12.13 37.89
N VAL A 677 -35.66 -12.94 38.47
CA VAL A 677 -34.40 -12.46 39.04
C VAL A 677 -33.48 -11.94 37.93
N ARG A 678 -33.32 -12.72 36.86
CA ARG A 678 -32.50 -12.32 35.70
C ARG A 678 -33.05 -11.04 35.05
N LYS A 679 -34.36 -10.96 34.86
CA LYS A 679 -35.07 -9.75 34.39
C LYS A 679 -34.80 -8.52 35.27
N ALA A 680 -34.85 -8.69 36.59
CA ALA A 680 -34.57 -7.61 37.53
C ALA A 680 -33.13 -7.11 37.39
N ILE A 681 -32.15 -8.01 37.30
CA ILE A 681 -30.74 -7.67 37.10
C ILE A 681 -30.55 -6.87 35.80
N CYS A 682 -31.10 -7.33 34.67
CA CYS A 682 -30.98 -6.65 33.37
C CYS A 682 -31.59 -5.24 33.37
N ALA A 683 -32.70 -5.03 34.09
CA ALA A 683 -33.39 -3.74 34.17
C ALA A 683 -32.81 -2.77 35.20
N ALA A 684 -31.92 -3.22 36.07
CA ALA A 684 -31.29 -2.38 37.10
C ALA A 684 -30.01 -1.68 36.64
N VAL A 685 -29.53 -1.97 35.44
CA VAL A 685 -28.29 -1.37 34.90
C VAL A 685 -28.63 -0.43 33.76
N ASP A 686 -28.23 0.83 33.92
CA ASP A 686 -28.29 1.83 32.86
C ASP A 686 -27.10 1.65 31.92
N ARG A 687 -27.38 1.08 30.73
CA ARG A 687 -26.37 0.80 29.71
C ARG A 687 -25.78 2.07 29.13
N GLN A 688 -26.60 3.09 28.91
CA GLN A 688 -26.12 4.35 28.33
C GLN A 688 -25.15 5.02 29.30
N PHE A 689 -25.54 5.12 30.57
CA PHE A 689 -24.68 5.66 31.62
C PHE A 689 -23.39 4.85 31.81
N LEU A 690 -23.48 3.52 31.75
CA LEU A 690 -22.31 2.63 31.82
C LEU A 690 -21.35 2.90 30.66
N ILE A 691 -21.84 3.04 29.43
CA ILE A 691 -21.01 3.32 28.26
C ILE A 691 -20.33 4.70 28.41
N GLU A 692 -21.11 5.74 28.71
CA GLU A 692 -20.59 7.11 28.80
C GLU A 692 -19.52 7.28 29.89
N LEU A 693 -19.74 6.73 31.09
CA LEU A 693 -18.85 6.97 32.22
C LEU A 693 -17.74 5.93 32.40
N VAL A 694 -18.02 4.67 32.05
CA VAL A 694 -17.11 3.55 32.33
C VAL A 694 -16.29 3.20 31.11
N THR A 695 -16.94 2.99 29.95
CA THR A 695 -16.22 2.64 28.72
C THR A 695 -15.62 3.88 28.07
N LYS A 696 -16.20 5.07 28.30
CA LYS A 696 -15.82 6.34 27.66
C LYS A 696 -15.71 6.20 26.15
N SER A 697 -16.59 5.37 25.59
CA SER A 697 -16.73 5.12 24.18
C SER A 697 -18.12 5.56 23.74
N ASP A 698 -18.37 5.56 22.44
CA ASP A 698 -19.70 5.86 21.91
C ASP A 698 -20.51 4.59 21.61
N ALA A 699 -20.12 3.42 22.16
CA ALA A 699 -20.71 2.13 21.84
C ALA A 699 -22.26 2.13 21.95
N THR A 700 -22.92 1.27 21.19
CA THR A 700 -24.39 1.28 21.11
C THR A 700 -24.98 0.38 22.19
N PRO A 701 -25.87 0.87 23.09
CA PRO A 701 -26.56 0.02 24.04
C PRO A 701 -27.27 -1.16 23.37
N ALA A 702 -27.16 -2.35 23.96
CA ALA A 702 -27.74 -3.58 23.43
C ALA A 702 -28.85 -4.11 24.36
N THR A 703 -30.02 -4.38 23.79
CA THR A 703 -31.12 -5.10 24.49
C THR A 703 -31.37 -6.50 23.93
N THR A 704 -30.80 -6.79 22.75
CA THR A 704 -30.77 -8.10 22.08
C THR A 704 -29.32 -8.57 21.95
N TYR A 705 -29.09 -9.86 21.69
CA TYR A 705 -27.74 -10.42 21.69
C TYR A 705 -27.07 -10.40 20.31
N THR A 706 -27.84 -10.66 19.25
CA THR A 706 -27.38 -10.69 17.86
C THR A 706 -27.00 -9.27 17.40
N PRO A 707 -25.74 -9.01 17.03
CA PRO A 707 -25.29 -7.67 16.70
C PRO A 707 -25.80 -7.22 15.32
N PRO A 708 -26.36 -6.01 15.19
CA PRO A 708 -26.83 -5.51 13.91
C PRO A 708 -25.68 -5.04 12.99
N PRO A 709 -25.88 -5.05 11.64
CA PRO A 709 -27.08 -5.43 10.91
C PRO A 709 -26.96 -6.83 10.26
N ILE A 710 -26.33 -7.81 10.92
CA ILE A 710 -26.23 -9.17 10.33
C ILE A 710 -27.60 -9.80 10.09
N LEU A 711 -27.66 -10.81 9.24
CA LEU A 711 -28.91 -11.47 8.91
C LEU A 711 -29.57 -12.05 10.16
N GLY A 712 -30.81 -11.64 10.46
CA GLY A 712 -31.56 -12.11 11.62
C GLY A 712 -31.39 -11.25 12.88
N SER A 713 -30.53 -10.23 12.86
CA SER A 713 -30.51 -9.19 13.90
C SER A 713 -31.86 -8.46 13.98
N VAL A 714 -32.24 -8.09 15.20
CA VAL A 714 -33.47 -7.34 15.47
C VAL A 714 -33.19 -5.84 15.39
N ASP A 715 -34.05 -5.08 14.73
CA ASP A 715 -33.93 -3.62 14.70
C ASP A 715 -34.18 -3.08 16.13
N PRO A 716 -33.27 -2.28 16.72
CA PRO A 716 -33.49 -1.69 18.04
C PRO A 716 -34.83 -0.96 18.20
N LYS A 717 -35.40 -0.42 17.11
CA LYS A 717 -36.72 0.24 17.09
C LYS A 717 -37.88 -0.70 17.40
N ASP A 718 -37.70 -2.01 17.22
CA ASP A 718 -38.71 -3.01 17.58
C ASP A 718 -38.92 -3.12 19.11
N GLY A 719 -38.02 -2.52 19.91
CA GLY A 719 -38.17 -2.46 21.36
C GLY A 719 -38.09 -3.82 22.07
N ILE A 720 -37.45 -4.82 21.43
CA ILE A 720 -37.26 -6.16 22.00
C ILE A 720 -36.12 -6.14 23.02
N GLY A 721 -36.31 -6.86 24.11
CA GLY A 721 -35.34 -7.01 25.18
C GLY A 721 -35.61 -6.11 26.38
N ILE A 722 -34.74 -6.16 27.38
CA ILE A 722 -34.95 -5.49 28.66
C ILE A 722 -34.09 -4.23 28.75
N GLY A 723 -34.74 -3.08 28.62
CA GLY A 723 -34.15 -1.77 28.89
C GLY A 723 -34.06 -1.44 30.38
N PHE A 724 -33.37 -0.33 30.69
CA PHE A 724 -33.23 0.18 32.05
C PHE A 724 -34.57 0.63 32.63
N ASN A 725 -34.99 0.01 33.73
CA ASN A 725 -36.21 0.35 34.48
C ASN A 725 -36.09 -0.15 35.93
N PRO A 726 -35.49 0.62 36.84
CA PRO A 726 -35.23 0.17 38.21
C PRO A 726 -36.53 -0.08 39.00
N LEU A 727 -37.64 0.57 38.64
CA LEU A 727 -38.95 0.33 39.26
C LEU A 727 -39.48 -1.06 38.91
N LYS A 728 -39.48 -1.42 37.62
CA LYS A 728 -39.83 -2.79 37.18
C LYS A 728 -38.86 -3.82 37.74
N ALA A 729 -37.57 -3.48 37.83
CA ALA A 729 -36.56 -4.36 38.41
C ALA A 729 -36.90 -4.73 39.86
N LYS A 730 -37.22 -3.76 40.71
CA LYS A 730 -37.68 -3.99 42.10
C LYS A 730 -38.96 -4.82 42.15
N GLN A 731 -39.93 -4.55 41.26
CA GLN A 731 -41.18 -5.32 41.20
C GLN A 731 -40.95 -6.79 40.83
N TRP A 732 -40.10 -7.07 39.84
CA TRP A 732 -39.76 -8.44 39.46
C TRP A 732 -38.98 -9.16 40.56
N LEU A 733 -38.03 -8.47 41.22
CA LEU A 733 -37.27 -9.03 42.33
C LEU A 733 -38.16 -9.35 43.54
N ALA A 734 -39.12 -8.49 43.87
CA ALA A 734 -40.11 -8.74 44.91
C ALA A 734 -41.01 -9.93 44.57
N LYS A 735 -41.50 -10.02 43.33
CA LYS A 735 -42.28 -11.18 42.84
C LYS A 735 -41.47 -12.48 42.83
N ALA A 736 -40.15 -12.39 42.71
CA ALA A 736 -39.23 -13.52 42.83
C ALA A 736 -38.97 -13.97 44.27
N GLY A 737 -39.55 -13.28 45.27
CA GLY A 737 -39.39 -13.60 46.70
C GLY A 737 -38.37 -12.75 47.45
N TYR A 738 -37.80 -11.72 46.81
CA TYR A 738 -36.73 -10.88 47.38
C TYR A 738 -37.11 -9.38 47.41
N PRO A 739 -38.18 -8.99 48.12
CA PRO A 739 -38.58 -7.59 48.19
C PRO A 739 -37.45 -6.73 48.77
N ASP A 740 -37.12 -5.63 48.08
CA ASP A 740 -35.99 -4.75 48.39
C ASP A 740 -34.64 -5.46 48.57
N GLY A 741 -34.45 -6.63 47.94
CA GLY A 741 -33.23 -7.44 48.05
C GLY A 741 -33.10 -8.22 49.36
N LYS A 742 -34.12 -8.21 50.23
CA LYS A 742 -34.10 -8.97 51.49
C LYS A 742 -33.95 -10.46 51.21
N ASN A 743 -33.08 -11.13 51.99
CA ASN A 743 -32.73 -12.54 51.88
C ASN A 743 -32.13 -12.96 50.52
N PHE A 744 -31.74 -12.01 49.66
CA PHE A 744 -31.06 -12.34 48.42
C PHE A 744 -29.64 -12.87 48.72
N PRO A 745 -29.26 -14.07 48.22
CA PRO A 745 -27.93 -14.63 48.49
C PRO A 745 -26.84 -13.82 47.78
N THR A 746 -25.63 -13.84 48.32
CA THR A 746 -24.46 -13.31 47.59
C THR A 746 -24.24 -14.18 46.34
N ILE A 747 -24.13 -13.55 45.18
CA ILE A 747 -23.88 -14.21 43.90
C ILE A 747 -22.49 -13.84 43.36
N ASP A 748 -21.93 -14.74 42.55
CA ASP A 748 -20.61 -14.59 41.95
C ASP A 748 -20.69 -14.17 40.48
N LEU A 749 -19.91 -13.14 40.11
CA LEU A 749 -19.72 -12.69 38.73
C LEU A 749 -18.29 -12.99 38.30
N LEU A 750 -18.13 -13.94 37.38
CA LEU A 750 -16.85 -14.36 36.79
C LEU A 750 -16.49 -13.48 35.58
N TYR A 751 -15.25 -13.01 35.51
CA TYR A 751 -14.71 -12.33 34.34
C TYR A 751 -13.21 -12.60 34.19
N ASN A 752 -12.72 -12.55 32.95
CA ASN A 752 -11.30 -12.70 32.68
C ASN A 752 -10.52 -11.42 33.03
N SER A 753 -9.28 -11.57 33.53
CA SER A 753 -8.42 -10.47 33.94
C SER A 753 -8.25 -9.38 32.88
N SER A 754 -8.72 -8.18 33.21
CA SER A 754 -8.58 -6.97 32.41
C SER A 754 -9.08 -5.76 33.21
N ASN A 755 -8.34 -4.64 33.19
CA ASN A 755 -8.80 -3.38 33.80
C ASN A 755 -10.15 -2.93 33.23
N PHE A 756 -10.37 -3.14 31.92
CA PHE A 756 -11.62 -2.80 31.25
C PHE A 756 -12.79 -3.64 31.79
N HIS A 757 -12.63 -4.96 31.89
CA HIS A 757 -13.67 -5.85 32.41
C HIS A 757 -13.92 -5.64 33.90
N SER A 758 -12.87 -5.39 34.69
CA SER A 758 -12.99 -5.07 36.13
C SER A 758 -13.83 -3.82 36.37
N ASN A 759 -13.62 -2.77 35.58
CA ASN A 759 -14.38 -1.52 35.70
C ASN A 759 -15.86 -1.71 35.35
N ILE A 760 -16.17 -2.45 34.27
CA ILE A 760 -17.56 -2.78 33.90
C ILE A 760 -18.21 -3.63 35.01
N ALA A 761 -17.53 -4.65 35.51
CA ALA A 761 -18.04 -5.51 36.57
C ALA A 761 -18.34 -4.75 37.88
N LYS A 762 -17.47 -3.79 38.26
CA LYS A 762 -17.70 -2.88 39.41
C LYS A 762 -18.88 -1.94 39.19
N ALA A 763 -19.08 -1.44 37.97
CA ALA A 763 -20.24 -0.59 37.65
C ALA A 763 -21.55 -1.38 37.73
N VAL A 764 -21.57 -2.62 37.24
CA VAL A 764 -22.70 -3.54 37.40
C VAL A 764 -22.93 -3.85 38.89
N GLN A 765 -21.87 -4.18 39.65
CA GLN A 765 -21.94 -4.37 41.10
C GLN A 765 -22.59 -3.18 41.81
N ALA A 766 -22.14 -1.96 41.52
CA ALA A 766 -22.67 -0.74 42.12
C ALA A 766 -24.15 -0.51 41.74
N SER A 767 -24.53 -0.76 40.49
CA SER A 767 -25.92 -0.61 40.03
C SER A 767 -26.86 -1.58 40.74
N LEU A 768 -26.46 -2.85 40.88
CA LEU A 768 -27.26 -3.85 41.59
C LEU A 768 -27.34 -3.58 43.10
N ALA A 769 -26.26 -3.10 43.71
CA ALA A 769 -26.26 -2.68 45.10
C ALA A 769 -27.19 -1.48 45.33
N TYR A 770 -27.14 -0.48 44.46
CA TYR A 770 -27.91 0.76 44.59
C TYR A 770 -29.41 0.57 44.32
N TYR A 771 -29.76 -0.06 43.20
CA TYR A 771 -31.17 -0.17 42.78
C TYR A 771 -31.90 -1.35 43.41
N LEU A 772 -31.19 -2.44 43.76
CA LEU A 772 -31.80 -3.69 44.19
C LEU A 772 -31.34 -4.18 45.56
N ASN A 773 -30.38 -3.51 46.21
CA ASN A 773 -29.71 -3.98 47.43
C ASN A 773 -29.07 -5.38 47.30
N ILE A 774 -28.69 -5.78 46.08
CA ILE A 774 -28.05 -7.08 45.81
C ILE A 774 -26.55 -6.94 45.97
N LYS A 775 -25.94 -7.86 46.73
CA LYS A 775 -24.48 -7.98 46.86
C LYS A 775 -23.94 -9.00 45.88
N ILE A 776 -22.98 -8.59 45.06
CA ILE A 776 -22.25 -9.50 44.16
C ILE A 776 -20.78 -9.56 44.53
N ARG A 777 -20.16 -10.75 44.43
CA ARG A 777 -18.72 -10.96 44.54
C ARG A 777 -18.12 -11.04 43.14
N LEU A 778 -17.08 -10.25 42.90
CA LEU A 778 -16.38 -10.21 41.62
C LEU A 778 -15.25 -11.24 41.63
N CYS A 779 -15.32 -12.23 40.73
CA CYS A 779 -14.33 -13.28 40.57
C CYS A 779 -13.50 -13.02 39.31
N GLU A 780 -12.30 -12.49 39.49
CA GLU A 780 -11.34 -12.27 38.39
C GLU A 780 -10.49 -13.52 38.17
N GLU A 781 -10.40 -13.99 36.93
CA GLU A 781 -9.60 -15.17 36.57
C GLU A 781 -8.71 -14.95 35.36
N LYS A 782 -7.57 -15.65 35.34
CA LYS A 782 -6.73 -15.69 34.13
C LYS A 782 -7.47 -16.41 32.99
N TRP A 783 -7.17 -16.04 31.75
CA TRP A 783 -7.89 -16.53 30.55
C TRP A 783 -8.06 -18.06 30.52
N GLU A 784 -7.00 -18.82 30.80
CA GLU A 784 -7.04 -20.29 30.79
C GLU A 784 -8.04 -20.87 31.79
N ASN A 785 -8.04 -20.37 33.03
CA ASN A 785 -8.98 -20.78 34.07
C ASN A 785 -10.41 -20.31 33.73
N TYR A 786 -10.54 -19.08 33.25
CA TYR A 786 -11.81 -18.51 32.84
C TYR A 786 -12.49 -19.36 31.76
N ILE A 787 -11.75 -19.75 30.71
CA ILE A 787 -12.26 -20.62 29.63
C ILE A 787 -12.67 -21.99 30.19
N LYS A 788 -11.87 -22.58 31.07
CA LYS A 788 -12.19 -23.85 31.72
C LYS A 788 -13.50 -23.80 32.51
N TYR A 789 -13.75 -22.71 33.23
CA TYR A 789 -15.00 -22.53 33.98
C TYR A 789 -16.18 -22.24 33.04
N MET A 790 -15.97 -21.41 32.01
CA MET A 790 -17.01 -20.99 31.08
C MET A 790 -17.55 -22.17 30.24
N PHE A 791 -16.68 -23.03 29.71
CA PHE A 791 -17.06 -24.21 28.92
C PHE A 791 -17.28 -25.49 29.76
N ASN A 792 -17.33 -25.35 31.09
CA ASN A 792 -17.81 -26.40 31.98
C ASN A 792 -18.78 -25.82 33.01
N PRO A 793 -19.89 -25.20 32.55
CA PRO A 793 -20.78 -24.42 33.41
C PRO A 793 -21.51 -25.28 34.44
N GLU A 794 -21.63 -26.59 34.19
CA GLU A 794 -22.24 -27.52 35.13
C GLU A 794 -21.38 -27.79 36.36
N ALA A 795 -20.06 -27.69 36.23
CA ALA A 795 -19.10 -27.81 37.33
C ALA A 795 -18.72 -26.44 37.92
N ALA A 796 -19.02 -25.35 37.22
CA ALA A 796 -18.74 -23.99 37.68
C ALA A 796 -19.76 -23.55 38.74
N SER A 797 -19.26 -22.92 39.81
CA SER A 797 -20.08 -22.34 40.89
C SER A 797 -20.45 -20.87 40.69
N HIS A 798 -20.17 -20.32 39.50
CA HIS A 798 -20.38 -18.90 39.20
C HIS A 798 -21.78 -18.65 38.64
N HIS A 799 -22.48 -17.66 39.18
CA HIS A 799 -23.88 -17.38 38.87
C HIS A 799 -24.00 -16.56 37.58
N ILE A 800 -23.09 -15.61 37.42
CA ILE A 800 -22.99 -14.70 36.28
C ILE A 800 -21.60 -14.85 35.68
N PHE A 801 -21.49 -14.83 34.37
CA PHE A 801 -20.20 -14.84 33.66
C PHE A 801 -20.20 -13.74 32.61
N LYS A 802 -19.10 -12.98 32.50
CA LYS A 802 -18.87 -12.12 31.35
C LYS A 802 -18.96 -12.98 30.09
N PHE A 803 -19.62 -12.52 29.04
CA PHE A 803 -19.70 -13.27 27.79
C PHE A 803 -19.77 -12.30 26.62
N GLY A 804 -18.66 -12.19 25.90
CA GLY A 804 -18.61 -11.42 24.66
C GLY A 804 -18.40 -12.37 23.49
N TRP A 805 -19.08 -12.12 22.37
CA TRP A 805 -18.97 -12.93 21.16
C TRP A 805 -18.89 -12.03 19.93
N SER A 806 -17.95 -12.34 19.04
CA SER A 806 -17.86 -11.77 17.68
C SER A 806 -18.35 -12.85 16.72
N VAL A 807 -19.20 -12.50 15.77
CA VAL A 807 -19.73 -13.52 14.85
C VAL A 807 -18.65 -14.01 13.89
N ASP A 808 -18.64 -15.31 13.60
CA ASP A 808 -17.72 -15.94 12.66
C ASP A 808 -18.21 -15.85 11.21
N TYR A 809 -19.54 -15.82 11.04
CA TYR A 809 -20.24 -15.59 9.78
C TYR A 809 -21.50 -14.76 10.05
N PRO A 810 -21.95 -13.92 9.09
CA PRO A 810 -22.92 -12.85 9.36
C PRO A 810 -24.39 -13.33 9.37
N ASP A 811 -24.69 -14.28 10.25
CA ASP A 811 -26.00 -14.90 10.39
C ASP A 811 -26.32 -15.15 11.87
N ALA A 812 -27.55 -14.83 12.29
CA ALA A 812 -28.01 -15.02 13.66
C ALA A 812 -27.92 -16.47 14.15
N ASN A 813 -27.83 -17.46 13.24
CA ASN A 813 -27.55 -18.85 13.61
C ASN A 813 -26.26 -19.00 14.45
N ASN A 814 -25.19 -18.28 14.10
CA ASN A 814 -23.88 -18.37 14.78
C ASN A 814 -23.95 -17.94 16.25
N VAL A 815 -24.95 -17.13 16.62
CA VAL A 815 -25.15 -16.72 18.02
C VAL A 815 -26.31 -17.46 18.66
N LEU A 816 -27.51 -17.44 18.06
CA LEU A 816 -28.71 -17.97 18.70
C LEU A 816 -28.66 -19.50 18.80
N ASN A 817 -28.40 -20.18 17.68
CA ASN A 817 -28.43 -21.63 17.63
C ASN A 817 -27.14 -22.24 18.19
N GLU A 818 -25.97 -21.73 17.80
CA GLU A 818 -24.70 -22.34 18.21
C GLU A 818 -24.36 -22.12 19.70
N LEU A 819 -24.81 -21.02 20.30
CA LEU A 819 -24.48 -20.71 21.70
C LEU A 819 -25.60 -21.03 22.69
N PHE A 820 -26.87 -21.04 22.28
CA PHE A 820 -28.00 -21.16 23.22
C PHE A 820 -28.97 -22.33 22.95
N ASN A 821 -28.83 -23.06 21.84
CA ASN A 821 -29.64 -24.27 21.63
C ASN A 821 -29.32 -25.30 22.72
N SER A 822 -30.35 -25.85 23.35
CA SER A 822 -30.21 -26.77 24.49
C SER A 822 -29.50 -28.08 24.12
N ASN A 823 -29.48 -28.44 22.84
CA ASN A 823 -28.83 -29.65 22.33
C ASN A 823 -27.37 -29.41 21.93
N ASN A 824 -26.88 -28.17 21.96
CA ASN A 824 -25.50 -27.86 21.64
C ASN A 824 -24.62 -27.94 22.91
N PRO A 825 -23.56 -28.77 22.93
CA PRO A 825 -22.63 -28.86 24.06
C PRO A 825 -21.91 -27.54 24.41
N ILE A 826 -21.87 -26.57 23.48
CA ILE A 826 -21.26 -25.25 23.72
C ILE A 826 -22.10 -24.38 24.66
N ASN A 827 -23.40 -24.68 24.87
CA ASN A 827 -24.29 -23.82 25.64
C ASN A 827 -23.83 -23.61 27.10
N ILE A 828 -23.18 -22.47 27.34
CA ILE A 828 -22.54 -22.12 28.61
C ILE A 828 -23.53 -21.64 29.69
N THR A 829 -24.80 -21.43 29.34
CA THR A 829 -25.82 -20.92 30.27
C THR A 829 -26.56 -22.03 31.02
N CYS A 830 -26.40 -23.29 30.59
CA CYS A 830 -27.21 -24.44 30.99
C CYS A 830 -28.73 -24.26 30.78
N TRP A 831 -29.13 -23.23 30.03
CA TRP A 831 -30.53 -22.93 29.77
C TRP A 831 -31.14 -23.94 28.80
N LYS A 832 -32.41 -24.28 29.05
CA LYS A 832 -33.19 -25.17 28.20
C LYS A 832 -34.53 -24.56 27.86
N ASN A 833 -34.89 -24.55 26.58
CA ASN A 833 -36.20 -24.07 26.13
C ASN A 833 -36.61 -24.71 24.80
N THR A 834 -37.65 -25.56 24.86
CA THR A 834 -38.14 -26.32 23.70
C THR A 834 -38.71 -25.43 22.60
N GLU A 835 -39.32 -24.28 22.92
CA GLU A 835 -39.81 -23.36 21.89
C GLU A 835 -38.64 -22.76 21.11
N PHE A 836 -37.60 -22.27 21.80
CA PHE A 836 -36.39 -21.74 21.21
C PHE A 836 -35.69 -22.78 20.32
N ASP A 837 -35.49 -24.00 20.82
CA ASP A 837 -34.85 -25.09 20.06
C ASP A 837 -35.62 -25.39 18.77
N ASN A 838 -36.95 -25.46 18.83
CA ASN A 838 -37.81 -25.70 17.66
C ASN A 838 -37.76 -24.54 16.65
N LEU A 839 -37.68 -23.29 17.13
CA LEU A 839 -37.54 -22.12 16.27
C LEU A 839 -36.20 -22.15 15.53
N MET A 840 -35.11 -22.53 16.21
CA MET A 840 -33.81 -22.66 15.59
C MET A 840 -33.80 -23.78 14.55
N THR A 841 -34.34 -24.96 14.85
CA THR A 841 -34.48 -26.05 13.88
C THR A 841 -35.23 -25.62 12.63
N LYS A 842 -36.36 -24.92 12.77
CA LYS A 842 -37.11 -24.39 11.60
C LYS A 842 -36.31 -23.36 10.81
N ALA A 843 -35.55 -22.49 11.48
CA ALA A 843 -34.74 -21.49 10.80
C ALA A 843 -33.61 -22.10 9.96
N LEU A 844 -33.12 -23.30 10.34
CA LEU A 844 -32.14 -24.07 9.58
C LEU A 844 -32.69 -24.61 8.25
N GLU A 845 -33.97 -25.00 8.22
CA GLU A 845 -34.64 -25.64 7.08
C GLU A 845 -35.16 -24.64 6.04
N ILE A 846 -35.44 -23.40 6.45
CA ILE A 846 -36.03 -22.38 5.57
C ILE A 846 -34.92 -21.64 4.82
N ILE A 847 -34.93 -21.68 3.49
CA ILE A 847 -33.95 -20.96 2.65
C ILE A 847 -34.28 -19.46 2.52
N ASP A 848 -35.56 -19.10 2.50
CA ASP A 848 -36.02 -17.72 2.38
C ASP A 848 -35.57 -16.86 3.58
N THR A 849 -34.69 -15.89 3.31
CA THR A 849 -34.07 -15.07 4.36
C THR A 849 -35.07 -14.20 5.12
N GLN A 850 -36.17 -13.76 4.50
CA GLN A 850 -37.19 -12.96 5.17
C GLN A 850 -38.03 -13.80 6.12
N LYS A 851 -38.37 -15.03 5.73
CA LYS A 851 -39.05 -15.98 6.63
C LYS A 851 -38.15 -16.37 7.80
N ARG A 852 -36.86 -16.62 7.58
CA ARG A 852 -35.89 -16.92 8.67
C ARG A 852 -35.82 -15.83 9.73
N LYS A 853 -35.79 -14.55 9.31
CA LYS A 853 -35.76 -13.39 10.22
C LYS A 853 -36.92 -13.40 11.24
N ILE A 854 -38.09 -13.92 10.87
CA ILE A 854 -39.25 -14.01 11.78
C ILE A 854 -38.94 -14.97 12.94
N PHE A 855 -38.34 -16.13 12.65
CA PHE A 855 -37.94 -17.11 13.68
C PHE A 855 -36.83 -16.56 14.57
N TYR A 856 -35.83 -15.91 13.99
CA TYR A 856 -34.76 -15.26 14.77
C TYR A 856 -35.28 -14.16 15.68
N LYS A 857 -36.20 -13.31 15.21
CA LYS A 857 -36.83 -12.26 16.04
C LYS A 857 -37.60 -12.84 17.23
N ARG A 858 -38.34 -13.94 17.04
CA ARG A 858 -39.03 -14.64 18.14
C ARG A 858 -38.03 -15.25 19.13
N ALA A 859 -36.96 -15.86 18.63
CA ALA A 859 -35.93 -16.47 19.45
C ALA A 859 -35.16 -15.44 20.30
N GLU A 860 -34.79 -14.28 19.72
CA GLU A 860 -34.22 -13.14 20.45
C GLU A 860 -35.14 -12.65 21.57
N LYS A 861 -36.44 -12.54 21.30
CA LYS A 861 -37.41 -12.15 22.33
C LYS A 861 -37.46 -13.17 23.47
N ILE A 862 -37.46 -14.47 23.18
CA ILE A 862 -37.41 -15.50 24.22
C ILE A 862 -36.12 -15.35 25.04
N LEU A 863 -34.97 -15.26 24.37
CA LEU A 863 -33.64 -15.24 24.97
C LEU A 863 -33.40 -14.01 25.85
N CYS A 864 -33.66 -12.82 25.33
CA CYS A 864 -33.27 -11.54 25.93
C CYS A 864 -34.39 -10.85 26.73
N GLU A 865 -35.66 -11.21 26.49
CA GLU A 865 -36.81 -10.56 27.13
C GLU A 865 -37.62 -11.50 28.02
N GLU A 866 -38.08 -12.64 27.50
CA GLU A 866 -39.00 -13.51 28.25
C GLU A 866 -38.27 -14.34 29.30
N GLN A 867 -37.10 -14.87 28.93
CA GLN A 867 -36.25 -15.70 29.79
C GLN A 867 -35.02 -14.95 30.28
N ALA A 868 -34.59 -13.85 29.64
CA ALA A 868 -33.44 -13.03 30.07
C ALA A 868 -32.20 -13.87 30.44
N VAL A 869 -31.83 -14.80 29.56
CA VAL A 869 -30.75 -15.78 29.78
C VAL A 869 -29.37 -15.15 29.59
N ILE A 870 -29.34 -14.12 28.74
CA ILE A 870 -28.20 -13.28 28.47
C ILE A 870 -28.60 -11.83 28.80
N PHE A 871 -27.63 -11.07 29.25
CA PHE A 871 -27.73 -9.66 29.58
C PHE A 871 -26.78 -8.86 28.67
N PRO A 872 -27.21 -8.53 27.44
CA PRO A 872 -26.44 -7.69 26.54
C PRO A 872 -26.28 -6.31 27.15
N LEU A 873 -25.06 -5.75 27.07
CA LEU A 873 -24.75 -4.39 27.52
C LEU A 873 -24.63 -3.44 26.33
N PHE A 874 -23.74 -3.76 25.38
CA PHE A 874 -23.52 -2.94 24.20
C PHE A 874 -23.01 -3.75 23.01
N PHE A 875 -23.33 -3.27 21.81
CA PHE A 875 -22.69 -3.71 20.57
C PHE A 875 -21.37 -2.96 20.39
N GLU A 876 -20.30 -3.70 20.14
CA GLU A 876 -18.98 -3.12 19.95
C GLU A 876 -18.88 -2.43 18.59
N SER A 877 -18.03 -1.40 18.54
CA SER A 877 -17.81 -0.57 17.35
C SER A 877 -16.33 -0.52 17.02
N ALA A 878 -16.03 -0.58 15.72
CA ALA A 878 -14.73 -0.33 15.15
C ALA A 878 -14.60 1.17 14.83
N TYR A 879 -13.54 1.79 15.32
CA TYR A 879 -13.22 3.19 15.07
C TYR A 879 -12.12 3.29 14.04
N TYR A 880 -12.29 4.17 13.07
CA TYR A 880 -11.33 4.43 12.01
C TYR A 880 -11.02 5.92 11.91
N LEU A 881 -9.80 6.22 11.52
CA LEU A 881 -9.43 7.44 10.83
C LEU A 881 -9.10 7.05 9.40
N VAL A 882 -9.80 7.64 8.43
CA VAL A 882 -9.66 7.35 7.00
C VAL A 882 -9.26 8.63 6.30
N ASN A 883 -8.12 8.60 5.62
CA ASN A 883 -7.64 9.77 4.90
C ASN A 883 -8.64 10.15 3.83
N SER A 884 -9.01 11.43 3.77
CA SER A 884 -9.95 12.02 2.81
C SER A 884 -9.70 11.67 1.33
N ARG A 885 -8.46 11.28 0.98
CA ARG A 885 -8.09 10.81 -0.35
C ARG A 885 -8.64 9.43 -0.69
N ILE A 886 -9.00 8.60 0.28
CA ILE A 886 -9.57 7.28 0.02
C ILE A 886 -11.05 7.45 -0.28
N LYS A 887 -11.44 7.08 -1.50
CA LYS A 887 -12.82 7.12 -1.98
C LYS A 887 -13.42 5.73 -2.04
N ASP A 888 -14.75 5.71 -1.99
CA ASP A 888 -15.56 4.48 -1.98
C ASP A 888 -15.20 3.52 -0.85
N TRP A 889 -14.52 4.03 0.19
CA TRP A 889 -14.21 3.26 1.38
C TRP A 889 -15.49 2.88 2.11
N TYR A 890 -15.54 1.62 2.52
CA TYR A 890 -16.54 1.09 3.43
C TYR A 890 -15.90 0.07 4.35
N HIS A 891 -16.59 -0.20 5.46
CA HIS A 891 -16.12 -1.17 6.43
C HIS A 891 -16.77 -2.54 6.21
N MET A 892 -15.93 -3.57 6.17
CA MET A 892 -16.31 -4.96 6.32
C MET A 892 -16.00 -5.43 7.75
N ALA A 893 -17.03 -5.76 8.54
CA ALA A 893 -16.88 -6.28 9.89
C ALA A 893 -16.47 -7.77 9.92
N ILE A 894 -16.72 -8.50 8.84
CA ILE A 894 -16.42 -9.91 8.67
C ILE A 894 -15.58 -10.08 7.41
N GLY A 895 -14.60 -11.00 7.47
CA GLY A 895 -13.60 -11.16 6.41
C GLY A 895 -12.59 -10.01 6.41
N GLY A 896 -11.90 -9.84 5.28
CA GLY A 896 -11.06 -8.66 5.05
C GLY A 896 -11.82 -7.52 4.39
N GLN A 897 -11.17 -6.37 4.27
CA GLN A 897 -11.68 -5.22 3.55
C GLN A 897 -11.67 -5.47 2.04
N HIS A 898 -12.66 -4.95 1.33
CA HIS A 898 -12.75 -5.07 -0.12
C HIS A 898 -11.99 -3.95 -0.84
N ILE A 899 -10.68 -3.89 -0.66
CA ILE A 899 -9.82 -2.81 -1.22
C ILE A 899 -9.95 -2.72 -2.74
N ARG A 900 -10.25 -3.84 -3.40
CA ARG A 900 -10.59 -3.91 -4.84
C ARG A 900 -11.70 -2.95 -5.31
N ASN A 901 -12.52 -2.44 -4.39
CA ASN A 901 -13.61 -1.50 -4.67
C ASN A 901 -13.30 -0.06 -4.24
N TRP A 902 -12.12 0.22 -3.68
CA TRP A 902 -11.72 1.55 -3.22
C TRP A 902 -10.92 2.28 -4.29
N GLN A 903 -10.84 3.60 -4.15
CA GLN A 903 -10.04 4.46 -5.03
C GLN A 903 -9.21 5.44 -4.21
N ILE A 904 -8.18 5.99 -4.86
CA ILE A 904 -7.36 7.06 -4.31
C ILE A 904 -7.59 8.32 -5.15
N GLU A 905 -8.22 9.33 -4.55
CA GLU A 905 -8.34 10.67 -5.12
C GLU A 905 -7.04 11.43 -4.95
N ASN A 906 -6.47 11.86 -6.06
CA ASN A 906 -5.34 12.77 -6.05
C ASN A 906 -5.85 14.16 -5.68
N LYS A 907 -5.47 14.69 -4.50
CA LYS A 907 -5.83 16.07 -4.13
C LYS A 907 -5.27 17.01 -5.20
N TYR A 908 -6.21 17.64 -5.92
CA TYR A 908 -5.97 18.57 -7.02
C TYR A 908 -5.40 19.90 -6.53
#